data_AF-A0A067SG61-F1
#
_entry.id   AF-A0A067SG61-F1
#
_cell.length_a   1.000
_cell.length_b   1.000
_cell.length_c   1.000
_cell.angle_alpha   90.00
_cell.angle_beta   90.00
_cell.angle_gamma   90.00
#
_symmetry.space_group_name_H-M   'P 1'
#
loop_
_entity.id
_entity.type
_entity.pdbx_description
1 polymer ?
#
loop_
_entity_poly.entity_id
_entity_poly.type
_entity_poly.pdbx_seq_one_letter_code
_entity_poly.pdbx_strand_id
1 'polypeptide(L)'
;MPKILLRRSFTLLSPNPRTMDDIIKRFSTMMPETMSQIMADAKSAFERNMITQSKSIAVLPPHPKAAGSFPDPKDIADPARRTSFLKSITDSLSKLQYPPPEALPCANVQVDKYKFCEKPGIMACSECRLVSYCSKECQKVHWKLHKGDCKNPMRSESWMPAWSREGRSPSFVTGMSLEEEFDQKKIEEFSVGMSLWGNTPAMDLINLASNEKDGEKDFSLAFIASGDLRHVLRTVNSLPPTYSGALTILLNDVNLVIVCRNIVLLLILGSIPDETIAADVALHFWYSAFMPMEYRLQLSSIISKFVQETKQGKTVIQLGPHSTLSCCLPEEANHLFLHFISPSLTVDDAQTEYDRVRKAPSRRDFRDRMYAKLKPSHRVAFQEYRRFGIVLPFGAMNAHFNRPNASLFSPQGRWLQTDYADPLEGWDISAVVTAGKARGAQSEDIYGCLYFFLAEQLKIFAHRFRNLRMSFSLLVSDARRLPDGIHDGLISDYGIPASIRFDRIEVSNILDENYVGVKDVILNWSPLLAVSSTAAIVGYFMNWFTIQEDGRATNASRDVSQDILRLVMEKNMVRLSVNLNIHKADNAPYLIIDDMDALYENSKAFSMFLKKRRLDDILRNAKLRSREEHTIVPHVCDLIGVD
;
A
#
# COMPACT_ATOMS: atom_id res chain seq x y z
N MET A 1 -51.57 8.99 41.96
CA MET A 1 -51.87 7.57 42.26
C MET A 1 -53.13 7.16 41.49
N PRO A 2 -53.32 5.90 41.05
CA PRO A 2 -52.41 4.74 40.98
C PRO A 2 -52.34 4.05 39.57
N LYS A 3 -51.16 3.59 39.13
CA LYS A 3 -50.67 2.18 38.96
C LYS A 3 -51.43 1.26 37.98
N ILE A 4 -50.69 0.71 37.00
CA ILE A 4 -50.43 -0.74 36.72
C ILE A 4 -49.44 -0.78 35.51
N LEU A 5 -48.13 -1.02 35.69
CA LEU A 5 -47.39 -2.29 35.68
C LEU A 5 -47.54 -3.15 34.40
N LEU A 6 -46.48 -3.17 33.58
CA LEU A 6 -45.98 -4.41 32.96
C LEU A 6 -44.50 -4.29 32.58
N ARG A 7 -43.67 -4.93 33.39
CA ARG A 7 -42.27 -5.27 33.09
C ARG A 7 -42.22 -6.20 31.88
N ARG A 8 -41.31 -5.95 30.93
CA ARG A 8 -40.58 -7.01 30.21
C ARG A 8 -39.12 -6.61 29.97
N SER A 9 -38.29 -7.22 30.80
CA SER A 9 -36.95 -7.78 30.52
C SER A 9 -36.04 -7.03 29.54
N PHE A 10 -35.07 -6.32 30.13
CA PHE A 10 -33.77 -6.07 29.51
C PHE A 10 -33.03 -7.41 29.40
N THR A 11 -32.81 -7.88 28.17
CA THR A 11 -31.79 -8.89 27.88
C THR A 11 -30.53 -8.12 27.45
N LEU A 12 -29.49 -8.20 28.27
CA LEU A 12 -28.15 -7.74 27.96
C LEU A 12 -27.69 -8.40 26.65
N LEU A 13 -27.55 -7.60 25.57
CA LEU A 13 -26.79 -8.02 24.40
C LEU A 13 -25.31 -8.00 24.81
N SER A 14 -24.74 -9.20 24.89
CA SER A 14 -23.32 -9.44 25.16
C SER A 14 -22.42 -8.65 24.20
N PRO A 15 -21.34 -7.99 24.67
CA PRO A 15 -20.36 -7.31 23.84
C PRO A 15 -19.22 -8.28 23.49
N ASN A 16 -19.38 -9.07 22.43
CA ASN A 16 -18.29 -9.67 21.64
C ASN A 16 -18.84 -10.64 20.59
N PRO A 17 -18.61 -10.45 19.27
CA PRO A 17 -18.95 -11.46 18.29
C PRO A 17 -17.86 -12.53 18.27
N ARG A 18 -18.15 -13.72 18.79
CA ARG A 18 -17.20 -14.86 18.79
C ARG A 18 -17.71 -16.09 18.04
N THR A 19 -18.87 -16.06 17.40
CA THR A 19 -19.49 -17.29 16.85
C THR A 19 -19.87 -17.18 15.38
N MET A 20 -19.86 -18.34 14.72
CA MET A 20 -20.33 -18.57 13.34
C MET A 20 -21.73 -17.99 13.09
N ASP A 21 -22.59 -18.04 14.10
CA ASP A 21 -23.97 -17.55 14.04
C ASP A 21 -24.06 -16.03 13.87
N ASP A 22 -23.09 -15.25 14.36
CA ASP A 22 -23.08 -13.80 14.20
C ASP A 22 -22.72 -13.38 12.77
N ILE A 23 -21.85 -14.13 12.10
CA ILE A 23 -21.50 -13.87 10.70
C ILE A 23 -22.69 -14.28 9.80
N ILE A 24 -23.29 -15.46 10.04
CA ILE A 24 -24.51 -15.89 9.35
C ILE A 24 -25.64 -14.87 9.54
N LYS A 25 -25.81 -14.33 10.75
CA LYS A 25 -26.78 -13.28 11.04
C LYS A 25 -26.50 -11.99 10.27
N ARG A 26 -25.23 -11.53 10.22
CA ARG A 26 -24.82 -10.36 9.42
C ARG A 26 -25.11 -10.56 7.92
N PHE A 27 -24.83 -11.74 7.38
CA PHE A 27 -25.16 -12.09 6.00
C PHE A 27 -26.69 -12.18 5.76
N SER A 28 -27.44 -12.64 6.76
CA SER A 28 -28.91 -12.79 6.68
C SER A 28 -29.68 -11.47 6.81
N THR A 29 -29.06 -10.42 7.36
CA THR A 29 -29.65 -9.07 7.50
C THR A 29 -29.48 -8.18 6.27
N MET A 30 -28.70 -8.58 5.26
CA MET A 30 -28.71 -7.93 3.95
C MET A 30 -30.02 -8.29 3.21
N MET A 31 -30.64 -7.30 2.54
CA MET A 31 -31.87 -7.50 1.78
C MET A 31 -31.74 -8.74 0.85
N PRO A 32 -32.67 -9.71 0.90
CA PRO A 32 -32.55 -10.99 0.18
C PRO A 32 -32.30 -10.84 -1.32
N GLU A 33 -32.91 -9.83 -1.94
CA GLU A 33 -32.79 -9.52 -3.38
C GLU A 33 -31.39 -9.00 -3.73
N THR A 34 -30.84 -8.09 -2.92
CA THR A 34 -29.51 -7.52 -3.12
C THR A 34 -28.40 -8.57 -3.00
N MET A 35 -28.54 -9.48 -2.02
CA MET A 35 -27.58 -10.57 -1.81
C MET A 35 -27.64 -11.62 -2.92
N SER A 36 -28.86 -11.97 -3.36
CA SER A 36 -29.06 -12.91 -4.47
C SER A 36 -28.46 -12.38 -5.78
N GLN A 37 -28.64 -11.08 -6.05
CA GLN A 37 -28.07 -10.44 -7.24
C GLN A 37 -26.53 -10.42 -7.20
N ILE A 38 -25.94 -9.95 -6.08
CA ILE A 38 -24.47 -9.89 -5.92
C ILE A 38 -23.84 -11.28 -6.08
N MET A 39 -24.48 -12.33 -5.55
CA MET A 39 -23.97 -13.70 -5.64
C MET A 39 -24.19 -14.34 -7.02
N ALA A 40 -25.32 -14.06 -7.67
CA ALA A 40 -25.55 -14.48 -9.05
C ALA A 40 -24.53 -13.85 -10.00
N ASP A 41 -24.22 -12.56 -9.81
CA ASP A 41 -23.22 -11.83 -10.60
C ASP A 41 -21.80 -12.34 -10.31
N ALA A 42 -21.47 -12.62 -9.04
CA ALA A 42 -20.19 -13.19 -8.66
C ALA A 42 -19.99 -14.63 -9.19
N LYS A 43 -21.06 -15.44 -9.23
CA LYS A 43 -21.05 -16.79 -9.79
C LYS A 43 -20.94 -16.77 -11.31
N SER A 44 -21.73 -15.95 -11.99
CA SER A 44 -21.66 -15.79 -13.45
C SER A 44 -20.30 -15.24 -13.90
N ALA A 45 -19.72 -14.31 -13.14
CA ALA A 45 -18.34 -13.87 -13.38
C ALA A 45 -17.30 -14.95 -13.06
N PHE A 46 -17.51 -15.79 -12.03
CA PHE A 46 -16.64 -16.94 -11.78
C PHE A 46 -16.66 -17.92 -12.96
N GLU A 47 -17.84 -18.30 -13.44
CA GLU A 47 -17.99 -19.22 -14.57
C GLU A 47 -17.35 -18.64 -15.85
N ARG A 48 -17.57 -17.35 -16.14
CA ARG A 48 -16.89 -16.65 -17.26
C ARG A 48 -15.37 -16.63 -17.10
N ASN A 49 -14.87 -16.27 -15.92
CA ASN A 49 -13.43 -16.21 -15.60
C ASN A 49 -12.75 -17.60 -15.60
N MET A 50 -13.52 -18.69 -15.53
CA MET A 50 -12.99 -20.06 -15.58
C MET A 50 -12.89 -20.63 -17.00
N ILE A 51 -13.54 -19.99 -17.97
CA ILE A 51 -13.48 -20.37 -19.39
C ILE A 51 -12.33 -19.62 -20.10
N THR A 52 -11.83 -18.54 -19.50
CA THR A 52 -10.77 -17.67 -20.03
C THR A 52 -9.37 -18.19 -19.72
N GLN A 53 -8.60 -18.51 -20.76
CA GLN A 53 -7.18 -18.88 -20.66
C GLN A 53 -6.29 -17.65 -20.87
N SER A 54 -5.82 -17.02 -19.79
CA SER A 54 -4.78 -16.00 -19.86
C SER A 54 -3.42 -16.62 -20.20
N LYS A 55 -2.62 -15.95 -21.04
CA LYS A 55 -1.23 -16.34 -21.37
C LYS A 55 -0.22 -16.00 -20.28
N SER A 56 -0.55 -15.08 -19.37
CA SER A 56 0.38 -14.51 -18.36
C SER A 56 0.12 -15.05 -16.95
N ILE A 57 -1.16 -15.20 -16.57
CA ILE A 57 -1.57 -15.90 -15.35
C ILE A 57 -1.98 -17.30 -15.78
N ALA A 58 -1.31 -18.33 -15.24
CA ALA A 58 -1.87 -19.67 -15.29
C ALA A 58 -3.13 -19.65 -14.41
N VAL A 59 -4.28 -19.27 -15.00
CA VAL A 59 -5.58 -19.47 -14.38
C VAL A 59 -5.75 -20.98 -14.37
N LEU A 60 -5.27 -21.61 -13.30
CA LEU A 60 -5.73 -22.94 -13.01
C LEU A 60 -7.25 -22.88 -12.87
N PRO A 61 -7.96 -23.89 -13.40
CA PRO A 61 -9.35 -24.08 -13.04
C PRO A 61 -9.53 -24.06 -11.51
N PRO A 62 -10.74 -23.84 -11.00
CA PRO A 62 -10.96 -23.94 -9.58
C PRO A 62 -10.60 -25.37 -9.16
N HIS A 63 -10.02 -25.52 -7.98
CA HIS A 63 -9.73 -26.83 -7.41
C HIS A 63 -10.96 -27.76 -7.60
N PRO A 64 -10.82 -29.01 -8.08
CA PRO A 64 -11.98 -29.87 -8.37
C PRO A 64 -12.95 -30.05 -7.18
N LYS A 65 -12.42 -29.95 -5.94
CA LYS A 65 -13.22 -29.92 -4.70
C LYS A 65 -14.02 -28.63 -4.45
N ALA A 66 -13.68 -27.52 -5.11
CA ALA A 66 -14.41 -26.24 -5.08
C ALA A 66 -15.47 -26.14 -6.20
N ALA A 67 -15.52 -27.11 -7.13
CA ALA A 67 -16.51 -27.14 -8.20
C ALA A 67 -17.94 -27.46 -7.71
N GLY A 68 -18.10 -27.90 -6.45
CA GLY A 68 -19.39 -28.21 -5.83
C GLY A 68 -19.89 -27.18 -4.80
N SER A 69 -19.15 -26.10 -4.53
CA SER A 69 -19.46 -25.17 -3.42
C SER A 69 -20.30 -23.95 -3.80
N PHE A 70 -20.73 -23.81 -5.06
CA PHE A 70 -21.60 -22.72 -5.51
C PHE A 70 -22.95 -23.25 -6.03
N PRO A 71 -24.05 -23.13 -5.25
CA PRO A 71 -25.38 -23.59 -5.66
C PRO A 71 -25.94 -22.80 -6.85
N ASP A 72 -26.93 -23.38 -7.53
CA ASP A 72 -27.72 -22.72 -8.58
C ASP A 72 -28.39 -21.46 -7.99
N PRO A 73 -28.44 -20.30 -8.68
CA PRO A 73 -29.18 -19.12 -8.22
C PRO A 73 -30.60 -19.41 -7.68
N LYS A 74 -31.24 -20.49 -8.16
CA LYS A 74 -32.53 -20.98 -7.67
C LYS A 74 -32.51 -21.47 -6.21
N ASP A 75 -31.37 -21.92 -5.69
CA ASP A 75 -31.21 -22.38 -4.31
C ASP A 75 -31.14 -21.23 -3.29
N ILE A 76 -30.95 -19.98 -3.75
CA ILE A 76 -30.90 -18.78 -2.92
C ILE A 76 -32.32 -18.25 -2.60
N ALA A 77 -33.30 -18.56 -3.45
CA ALA A 77 -34.70 -18.18 -3.28
C ALA A 77 -35.41 -18.97 -2.17
N ASP A 78 -34.91 -20.16 -1.82
CA ASP A 78 -35.42 -20.98 -0.71
C ASP A 78 -34.74 -20.57 0.62
N PRO A 79 -35.49 -20.10 1.64
CA PRO A 79 -34.95 -19.66 2.92
C PRO A 79 -34.09 -20.71 3.65
N ALA A 80 -34.42 -22.00 3.54
CA ALA A 80 -33.69 -23.08 4.20
C ALA A 80 -32.36 -23.39 3.52
N ARG A 81 -32.35 -23.40 2.18
CA ARG A 81 -31.14 -23.58 1.37
C ARG A 81 -30.22 -22.36 1.46
N ARG A 82 -30.78 -21.15 1.47
CA ARG A 82 -30.05 -19.90 1.71
C ARG A 82 -29.32 -19.91 3.05
N THR A 83 -29.97 -20.36 4.12
CA THR A 83 -29.35 -20.44 5.46
C THR A 83 -28.21 -21.46 5.49
N SER A 84 -28.41 -22.64 4.90
CA SER A 84 -27.37 -23.67 4.76
C SER A 84 -26.18 -23.19 3.92
N PHE A 85 -26.45 -22.44 2.87
CA PHE A 85 -25.43 -21.85 2.00
C PHE A 85 -24.65 -20.71 2.65
N LEU A 86 -25.33 -19.78 3.33
CA LEU A 86 -24.67 -18.73 4.11
C LEU A 86 -23.77 -19.34 5.18
N LYS A 87 -24.20 -20.43 5.81
CA LYS A 87 -23.38 -21.22 6.72
C LYS A 87 -22.17 -21.82 6.01
N SER A 88 -22.33 -22.44 4.84
CA SER A 88 -21.24 -22.99 4.02
C SER A 88 -20.21 -21.93 3.57
N ILE A 89 -20.66 -20.75 3.13
CA ILE A 89 -19.77 -19.63 2.80
C ILE A 89 -19.04 -19.17 4.05
N THR A 90 -19.74 -19.00 5.17
CA THR A 90 -19.13 -18.55 6.42
C THR A 90 -18.11 -19.57 6.94
N ASP A 91 -18.44 -20.86 6.89
CA ASP A 91 -17.54 -21.95 7.23
C ASP A 91 -16.30 -21.93 6.30
N SER A 92 -16.48 -21.65 5.01
CA SER A 92 -15.37 -21.50 4.03
C SER A 92 -14.53 -20.25 4.28
N LEU A 93 -15.14 -19.13 4.70
CA LEU A 93 -14.43 -17.91 5.08
C LEU A 93 -13.65 -18.09 6.40
N SER A 94 -14.08 -19.03 7.26
CA SER A 94 -13.43 -19.35 8.54
C SER A 94 -12.25 -20.32 8.41
N LYS A 95 -12.20 -21.12 7.34
CA LYS A 95 -11.10 -22.05 7.05
C LYS A 95 -10.58 -21.82 5.64
N LEU A 96 -9.64 -20.88 5.52
CA LEU A 96 -8.94 -20.61 4.27
C LEU A 96 -8.27 -21.90 3.77
N GLN A 97 -8.54 -22.26 2.51
CA GLN A 97 -7.91 -23.40 1.87
C GLN A 97 -6.37 -23.25 1.83
N TYR A 98 -5.92 -22.01 1.65
CA TYR A 98 -4.52 -21.62 1.68
C TYR A 98 -4.35 -20.57 2.77
N PRO A 99 -3.91 -20.96 3.98
CA PRO A 99 -3.68 -20.00 5.05
C PRO A 99 -2.49 -19.09 4.73
N PRO A 100 -2.46 -17.85 5.26
CA PRO A 100 -1.31 -16.96 5.13
C PRO A 100 -0.01 -17.62 5.62
N PRO A 101 1.09 -17.61 4.84
CA PRO A 101 2.35 -18.18 5.29
C PRO A 101 2.93 -17.41 6.49
N GLU A 102 3.17 -18.11 7.61
CA GLU A 102 3.82 -17.54 8.80
C GLU A 102 5.37 -17.57 8.75
N ALA A 103 5.91 -18.34 7.80
CA ALA A 103 7.32 -18.46 7.48
C ALA A 103 7.46 -18.78 5.99
N LEU A 104 8.68 -18.64 5.44
CA LEU A 104 8.95 -18.93 4.04
C LEU A 104 8.52 -20.37 3.70
N PRO A 105 7.55 -20.58 2.80
CA PRO A 105 7.05 -21.92 2.49
C PRO A 105 8.07 -22.69 1.64
N CYS A 106 8.00 -24.02 1.69
CA CYS A 106 8.72 -24.86 0.74
C CYS A 106 8.17 -24.63 -0.68
N ALA A 107 9.06 -24.30 -1.61
CA ALA A 107 8.69 -23.97 -2.98
C ALA A 107 8.22 -25.16 -3.82
N ASN A 108 8.13 -26.37 -3.26
CA ASN A 108 7.62 -27.54 -3.98
C ASN A 108 6.10 -27.46 -4.15
N VAL A 109 5.71 -26.70 -5.16
CA VAL A 109 4.34 -26.48 -5.59
C VAL A 109 4.11 -27.20 -6.92
N GLN A 110 3.08 -28.05 -6.96
CA GLN A 110 2.61 -28.76 -8.14
C GLN A 110 1.20 -28.25 -8.47
N VAL A 111 1.19 -27.08 -9.10
CA VAL A 111 0.03 -26.31 -9.54
C VAL A 111 -0.98 -27.23 -10.25
N ASP A 112 -0.59 -27.95 -11.31
CA ASP A 112 -1.46 -28.87 -12.08
C ASP A 112 -2.12 -30.00 -11.25
N LYS A 113 -1.54 -30.34 -10.11
CA LYS A 113 -2.03 -31.41 -9.22
C LYS A 113 -2.73 -30.86 -7.98
N TYR A 114 -2.81 -29.54 -7.83
CA TYR A 114 -3.28 -28.87 -6.62
C TYR A 114 -2.59 -29.38 -5.35
N LYS A 115 -1.29 -29.68 -5.45
CA LYS A 115 -0.48 -30.16 -4.33
C LYS A 115 0.64 -29.19 -4.06
N PHE A 116 0.85 -28.84 -2.81
CA PHE A 116 2.00 -28.06 -2.37
C PHE A 116 2.54 -28.64 -1.07
N CYS A 117 3.80 -28.36 -0.78
CA CYS A 117 4.41 -28.77 0.48
C CYS A 117 4.13 -27.71 1.55
N GLU A 118 3.43 -28.09 2.61
CA GLU A 118 3.11 -27.19 3.74
C GLU A 118 4.28 -26.97 4.71
N LYS A 119 5.40 -27.70 4.53
CA LYS A 119 6.56 -27.55 5.39
C LYS A 119 7.30 -26.24 5.11
N PRO A 120 7.92 -25.60 6.12
CA PRO A 120 8.79 -24.45 5.91
C PRO A 120 9.98 -24.77 4.98
N GLY A 121 10.34 -23.82 4.14
CA GLY A 121 11.52 -23.87 3.28
C GLY A 121 12.76 -23.43 4.04
N ILE A 122 13.57 -24.38 4.49
CA ILE A 122 14.79 -24.12 5.29
C ILE A 122 16.08 -24.19 4.49
N MET A 123 16.04 -24.72 3.27
CA MET A 123 17.19 -24.88 2.38
C MET A 123 17.02 -23.96 1.16
N ALA A 124 17.63 -22.78 1.20
CA ALA A 124 17.63 -21.88 0.05
C ALA A 124 18.31 -22.52 -1.17
N CYS A 125 17.79 -22.25 -2.36
CA CYS A 125 18.45 -22.61 -3.61
C CYS A 125 19.83 -21.93 -3.65
N SER A 126 20.90 -22.72 -3.72
CA SER A 126 22.29 -22.22 -3.64
C SER A 126 22.66 -21.26 -4.78
N GLU A 127 21.96 -21.36 -5.90
CA GLU A 127 22.24 -20.56 -7.10
C GLU A 127 21.52 -19.22 -7.08
N CYS A 128 20.19 -19.22 -6.94
CA CYS A 128 19.37 -18.02 -7.09
C CYS A 128 18.96 -17.38 -5.78
N ARG A 129 18.88 -18.17 -4.70
CA ARG A 129 18.38 -17.78 -3.38
C ARG A 129 16.95 -17.22 -3.37
N LEU A 130 16.22 -17.28 -4.49
CA LEU A 130 14.83 -16.81 -4.61
C LEU A 130 13.83 -17.76 -3.93
N VAL A 131 14.14 -19.04 -3.85
CA VAL A 131 13.24 -20.06 -3.30
C VAL A 131 13.97 -20.92 -2.28
N SER A 132 13.20 -21.49 -1.34
CA SER A 132 13.71 -22.45 -0.36
C SER A 132 12.89 -23.73 -0.36
N TYR A 133 13.51 -24.82 0.08
CA TYR A 133 12.91 -26.14 0.15
C TYR A 133 13.02 -26.74 1.55
N CYS A 134 12.07 -27.57 1.93
CA CYS A 134 12.16 -28.33 3.19
C CYS A 134 13.12 -29.54 3.06
N SER A 135 13.40 -29.99 1.84
CA SER A 135 14.29 -31.13 1.57
C SER A 135 14.81 -31.13 0.12
N LYS A 136 15.87 -31.92 -0.13
CA LYS A 136 16.43 -32.13 -1.48
C LYS A 136 15.43 -32.81 -2.43
N GLU A 137 14.55 -33.65 -1.91
CA GLU A 137 13.50 -34.34 -2.69
C GLU A 137 12.49 -33.32 -3.22
N CYS A 138 12.06 -32.38 -2.37
CA CYS A 138 11.18 -31.28 -2.77
C CYS A 138 11.84 -30.40 -3.84
N GLN A 139 13.12 -30.11 -3.71
CA GLN A 139 13.89 -29.40 -4.74
C GLN A 139 13.91 -30.16 -6.07
N LYS A 140 14.20 -31.48 -6.06
CA LYS A 140 14.23 -32.32 -7.26
C LYS A 140 12.89 -32.36 -7.99
N VAL A 141 11.78 -32.43 -7.23
CA VAL A 141 10.43 -32.42 -7.80
C VAL A 141 10.11 -31.06 -8.44
N HIS A 142 10.42 -29.97 -7.76
CA HIS A 142 10.14 -28.62 -8.26
C HIS A 142 11.08 -28.15 -9.37
N TRP A 143 12.27 -28.75 -9.50
CA TRP A 143 13.34 -28.27 -10.39
C TRP A 143 12.91 -28.04 -11.83
N LYS A 144 12.01 -28.87 -12.37
CA LYS A 144 11.50 -28.70 -13.75
C LYS A 144 10.83 -27.35 -13.98
N LEU A 145 10.09 -26.85 -12.99
CA LEU A 145 9.47 -25.53 -13.02
C LEU A 145 10.50 -24.46 -12.67
N HIS A 146 11.20 -24.62 -11.55
CA HIS A 146 12.13 -23.62 -11.03
C HIS A 146 13.34 -23.33 -11.94
N LYS A 147 13.77 -24.28 -12.78
CA LYS A 147 14.97 -24.12 -13.64
C LYS A 147 14.87 -22.87 -14.53
N GLY A 148 13.66 -22.53 -15.00
CA GLY A 148 13.43 -21.33 -15.81
C GLY A 148 13.77 -20.04 -15.06
N ASP A 149 13.30 -19.92 -13.82
CA ASP A 149 13.58 -18.75 -12.97
C ASP A 149 15.03 -18.74 -12.50
N CYS A 150 15.55 -19.91 -12.12
CA CYS A 150 16.91 -20.08 -11.64
C CYS A 150 17.94 -19.75 -12.73
N LYS A 151 17.69 -20.10 -13.99
CA LYS A 151 18.59 -19.81 -15.12
C LYS A 151 18.04 -18.69 -16.01
N ASN A 152 17.18 -17.82 -15.47
CA ASN A 152 16.60 -16.70 -16.19
C ASN A 152 17.71 -15.75 -16.68
N PRO A 153 17.70 -15.30 -17.96
CA PRO A 153 18.70 -14.38 -18.50
C PRO A 153 18.86 -13.07 -17.73
N MET A 154 17.82 -12.61 -17.01
CA MET A 154 17.88 -11.43 -16.14
C MET A 154 18.86 -11.64 -14.96
N ARG A 155 19.17 -12.89 -14.59
CA ARG A 155 20.20 -13.21 -13.59
C ARG A 155 21.62 -13.20 -14.15
N SER A 156 21.81 -12.89 -15.42
CA SER A 156 23.19 -12.76 -15.92
C SER A 156 23.85 -11.56 -15.25
N GLU A 157 25.05 -11.74 -14.71
CA GLU A 157 25.89 -10.62 -14.28
C GLU A 157 26.14 -9.69 -15.48
N SER A 158 26.39 -10.23 -16.66
CA SER A 158 26.59 -9.46 -17.89
C SER A 158 25.28 -8.94 -18.52
N TRP A 159 24.14 -9.01 -17.85
CA TRP A 159 22.91 -8.43 -18.38
C TRP A 159 23.06 -6.93 -18.57
N MET A 160 22.61 -6.43 -19.71
CA MET A 160 22.67 -5.02 -20.07
C MET A 160 21.31 -4.55 -20.61
N PRO A 161 20.95 -3.28 -20.34
CA PRO A 161 19.72 -2.69 -20.86
C PRO A 161 19.74 -2.61 -22.40
N ALA A 162 18.55 -2.59 -23.01
CA ALA A 162 18.33 -2.60 -24.44
C ALA A 162 19.18 -1.59 -25.20
N TRP A 163 19.07 -0.31 -24.84
CA TRP A 163 19.78 0.77 -25.53
C TRP A 163 21.30 0.58 -25.51
N SER A 164 21.85 0.01 -24.43
CA SER A 164 23.29 -0.26 -24.34
C SER A 164 23.73 -1.42 -25.23
N ARG A 165 22.92 -2.49 -25.34
CA ARG A 165 23.19 -3.60 -26.28
C ARG A 165 23.05 -3.17 -27.74
N GLU A 166 22.09 -2.29 -28.01
CA GLU A 166 21.73 -1.79 -29.34
C GLU A 166 22.63 -0.61 -29.77
N GLY A 167 23.45 -0.05 -28.87
CA GLY A 167 24.36 1.06 -29.18
C GLY A 167 23.65 2.37 -29.48
N ARG A 168 22.48 2.61 -28.88
CA ARG A 168 21.64 3.80 -29.10
C ARG A 168 21.42 4.59 -27.81
N SER A 169 20.93 5.82 -27.94
CA SER A 169 20.46 6.61 -26.80
C SER A 169 19.15 6.03 -26.22
N PRO A 170 18.94 6.09 -24.90
CA PRO A 170 17.67 5.72 -24.28
C PRO A 170 16.53 6.67 -24.69
N SER A 171 15.30 6.16 -24.75
CA SER A 171 14.11 6.93 -25.17
C SER A 171 13.71 8.06 -24.21
N PHE A 172 14.17 8.01 -22.97
CA PHE A 172 13.90 9.05 -21.96
C PHE A 172 14.88 10.23 -22.02
N VAL A 173 15.89 10.16 -22.90
CA VAL A 173 16.85 11.26 -23.11
C VAL A 173 16.32 12.14 -24.24
N THR A 174 15.75 13.28 -23.89
CA THR A 174 15.04 14.16 -24.83
C THR A 174 15.70 15.54 -25.02
N GLY A 175 16.76 15.85 -24.25
CA GLY A 175 17.43 17.15 -24.28
C GLY A 175 16.61 18.29 -23.66
N MET A 176 15.50 17.96 -23.01
CA MET A 176 14.64 18.91 -22.31
C MET A 176 15.27 19.36 -20.98
N SER A 177 14.87 20.54 -20.52
CA SER A 177 15.12 21.00 -19.15
C SER A 177 14.33 20.17 -18.13
N LEU A 178 14.71 20.21 -16.85
CA LEU A 178 13.97 19.50 -15.79
C LEU A 178 12.53 19.98 -15.65
N GLU A 179 12.26 21.26 -15.91
CA GLU A 179 10.91 21.83 -15.88
C GLU A 179 10.06 21.26 -17.02
N GLU A 180 10.59 21.24 -18.25
CA GLU A 180 9.94 20.64 -19.42
C GLU A 180 9.71 19.13 -19.26
N GLU A 181 10.68 18.40 -18.70
CA GLU A 181 10.52 16.98 -18.37
C GLU A 181 9.41 16.75 -17.34
N PHE A 182 9.34 17.62 -16.32
CA PHE A 182 8.30 17.54 -15.29
C PHE A 182 6.91 17.79 -15.88
N ASP A 183 6.77 18.78 -16.76
CA ASP A 183 5.50 19.07 -17.43
C ASP A 183 5.09 17.99 -18.41
N GLN A 184 6.02 17.39 -19.16
CA GLN A 184 5.72 16.27 -20.04
C GLN A 184 5.19 15.05 -19.25
N LYS A 185 5.77 14.76 -18.09
CA LYS A 185 5.33 13.63 -17.23
C LYS A 185 3.88 13.76 -16.76
N LYS A 186 3.35 14.99 -16.65
CA LYS A 186 1.95 15.24 -16.22
C LYS A 186 0.91 14.81 -17.24
N ILE A 187 1.30 14.58 -18.50
CA ILE A 187 0.39 14.20 -19.59
C ILE A 187 0.76 12.88 -20.25
N GLU A 188 1.92 12.30 -19.94
CA GLU A 188 2.34 11.01 -20.48
C GLU A 188 1.53 9.87 -19.84
N GLU A 189 0.77 9.15 -20.66
CA GLU A 189 -0.22 8.14 -20.24
C GLU A 189 0.27 7.17 -19.15
N PHE A 190 1.52 6.72 -19.21
CA PHE A 190 2.09 5.73 -18.29
C PHE A 190 2.80 6.33 -17.07
N SER A 191 3.04 7.64 -17.09
CA SER A 191 3.66 8.39 -15.99
C SER A 191 2.63 9.14 -15.13
N VAL A 192 1.38 9.19 -15.59
CA VAL A 192 0.24 9.74 -14.84
C VAL A 192 -0.49 8.63 -14.12
N GLY A 193 -0.76 8.83 -12.83
CA GLY A 193 -1.51 7.88 -12.02
C GLY A 193 -1.76 8.41 -10.62
N MET A 194 -2.62 7.70 -9.91
CA MET A 194 -2.91 7.93 -8.52
C MET A 194 -1.81 7.31 -7.66
N SER A 195 -1.34 8.02 -6.64
CA SER A 195 -0.39 7.48 -5.66
C SER A 195 -1.11 6.63 -4.62
N LEU A 196 -1.59 5.45 -5.04
CA LEU A 196 -2.32 4.51 -4.16
C LEU A 196 -1.38 3.75 -3.20
N TRP A 197 -0.11 3.69 -3.57
CA TRP A 197 1.01 3.34 -2.70
C TRP A 197 1.85 4.59 -2.59
N GLY A 198 2.20 4.98 -1.38
CA GLY A 198 3.02 6.15 -1.25
C GLY A 198 4.46 5.87 -1.70
N ASN A 199 5.22 6.96 -1.81
CA ASN A 199 6.55 7.05 -2.40
C ASN A 199 7.68 7.52 -1.44
N THR A 200 7.45 7.54 -0.12
CA THR A 200 8.45 7.85 0.90
C THR A 200 8.35 6.84 2.04
N PRO A 201 9.46 6.48 2.72
CA PRO A 201 9.38 5.56 3.85
C PRO A 201 8.38 6.03 4.91
N ALA A 202 7.59 5.09 5.45
CA ALA A 202 6.66 5.38 6.54
C ALA A 202 7.37 6.00 7.76
N MET A 203 6.71 6.95 8.40
CA MET A 203 7.28 7.79 9.48
C MET A 203 6.47 7.63 10.75
N ASP A 204 7.13 7.62 11.90
CA ASP A 204 6.47 7.74 13.21
C ASP A 204 6.31 9.23 13.54
N LEU A 205 5.11 9.76 13.38
CA LEU A 205 4.84 11.18 13.64
C LEU A 205 4.88 11.53 15.13
N ILE A 206 4.57 10.59 16.02
CA ILE A 206 4.58 10.85 17.46
C ILE A 206 6.03 10.84 17.95
N ASN A 207 6.80 9.81 17.58
CA ASN A 207 8.14 9.52 18.10
C ASN A 207 8.21 9.80 19.60
N LEU A 208 7.41 9.04 20.36
CA LEU A 208 7.07 9.35 21.75
C LEU A 208 8.31 9.48 22.64
N ALA A 209 9.29 8.60 22.41
CA ALA A 209 10.54 8.56 23.18
C ALA A 209 11.39 9.84 22.99
N SER A 210 11.28 10.49 21.84
CA SER A 210 12.06 11.69 21.51
C SER A 210 11.29 13.00 21.77
N ASN A 211 9.98 12.91 22.04
CA ASN A 211 9.11 14.06 22.24
C ASN A 211 8.48 14.03 23.64
N GLU A 212 7.22 13.62 23.77
CA GLU A 212 6.45 13.80 25.01
C GLU A 212 6.88 12.88 26.15
N LYS A 213 7.42 11.69 25.86
CA LYS A 213 7.85 10.69 26.87
C LYS A 213 6.75 10.35 27.89
N ASP A 214 5.50 10.46 27.46
CA ASP A 214 4.31 10.25 28.29
C ASP A 214 3.41 9.18 27.64
N GLY A 215 3.30 8.03 28.31
CA GLY A 215 2.51 6.89 27.83
C GLY A 215 0.99 7.06 27.98
N GLU A 216 0.54 8.07 28.72
CA GLU A 216 -0.88 8.29 29.05
C GLU A 216 -1.49 9.46 28.27
N LYS A 217 -0.66 10.29 27.65
CA LYS A 217 -1.10 11.44 26.84
C LYS A 217 -1.98 10.99 25.66
N ASP A 218 -3.15 11.61 25.55
CA ASP A 218 -3.98 11.54 24.35
C ASP A 218 -3.35 12.36 23.22
N PHE A 219 -3.42 11.85 21.99
CA PHE A 219 -2.91 12.53 20.79
C PHE A 219 -4.01 12.80 19.77
N SER A 220 -3.97 14.00 19.19
CA SER A 220 -4.74 14.34 17.99
C SER A 220 -3.78 14.47 16.79
N LEU A 221 -3.96 13.63 15.78
CA LEU A 221 -3.13 13.55 14.58
C LEU A 221 -3.95 13.90 13.35
N ALA A 222 -3.35 14.63 12.42
CA ALA A 222 -3.97 14.92 11.12
C ALA A 222 -3.04 14.54 9.98
N PHE A 223 -3.57 13.85 8.97
CA PHE A 223 -2.89 13.43 7.74
C PHE A 223 -3.67 14.03 6.57
N ILE A 224 -3.18 15.13 6.00
CA ILE A 224 -3.99 16.07 5.21
C ILE A 224 -4.00 15.77 3.72
N ALA A 225 -2.93 15.14 3.24
CA ALA A 225 -2.81 14.60 1.90
C ALA A 225 -2.27 13.17 2.03
N SER A 226 -3.05 12.34 2.73
CA SER A 226 -2.55 11.10 3.34
C SER A 226 -2.02 10.11 2.30
N GLY A 227 -2.62 10.04 1.10
CA GLY A 227 -2.28 9.06 0.07
C GLY A 227 -2.66 7.62 0.45
N ASP A 228 -2.06 7.07 1.51
CA ASP A 228 -2.34 5.75 2.07
C ASP A 228 -2.20 5.74 3.61
N LEU A 229 -2.32 4.57 4.25
CA LEU A 229 -2.27 4.44 5.72
C LEU A 229 -0.87 4.18 6.29
N ARG A 230 0.22 4.22 5.52
CA ARG A 230 1.54 3.77 6.01
C ARG A 230 2.05 4.59 7.19
N HIS A 231 1.84 5.92 7.17
CA HIS A 231 2.31 6.81 8.24
C HIS A 231 1.46 6.61 9.50
N VAL A 232 0.15 6.38 9.36
CA VAL A 232 -0.74 5.99 10.46
C VAL A 232 -0.27 4.69 11.08
N LEU A 233 -0.08 3.66 10.25
CA LEU A 233 0.35 2.33 10.69
C LEU A 233 1.70 2.40 11.41
N ARG A 234 2.69 3.11 10.85
CA ARG A 234 4.00 3.27 11.48
C ARG A 234 3.91 4.02 12.80
N THR A 235 3.15 5.11 12.86
CA THR A 235 2.97 5.92 14.07
C THR A 235 2.33 5.10 15.19
N VAL A 236 1.24 4.38 14.91
CA VAL A 236 0.53 3.59 15.93
C VAL A 236 1.35 2.37 16.37
N ASN A 237 2.02 1.69 15.45
CA ASN A 237 2.84 0.51 15.78
C ASN A 237 4.07 0.88 16.62
N SER A 238 4.58 2.10 16.48
CA SER A 238 5.78 2.58 17.21
C SER A 238 5.50 2.99 18.66
N LEU A 239 4.21 3.13 19.04
CA LEU A 239 3.84 3.37 20.44
C LEU A 239 4.24 2.19 21.33
N PRO A 240 4.70 2.43 22.56
CA PRO A 240 5.08 1.34 23.45
C PRO A 240 3.86 0.44 23.78
N PRO A 241 4.06 -0.85 24.12
CA PRO A 241 2.97 -1.73 24.55
C PRO A 241 2.22 -1.20 25.79
N THR A 242 2.86 -0.37 26.60
CA THR A 242 2.30 0.25 27.82
C THR A 242 1.52 1.54 27.56
N TYR A 243 1.43 2.01 26.32
CA TYR A 243 0.68 3.22 25.98
C TYR A 243 -0.83 3.04 26.23
N SER A 244 -1.45 3.99 26.91
CA SER A 244 -2.87 3.94 27.35
C SER A 244 -3.70 5.15 26.90
N GLY A 245 -3.06 6.17 26.33
CA GLY A 245 -3.73 7.34 25.75
C GLY A 245 -4.66 6.98 24.58
N ALA A 246 -5.60 7.87 24.29
CA ALA A 246 -6.45 7.81 23.11
C ALA A 246 -5.78 8.46 21.90
N LEU A 247 -6.17 8.01 20.71
CA LEU A 247 -5.75 8.62 19.45
C LEU A 247 -6.97 9.15 18.70
N THR A 248 -6.96 10.42 18.35
CA THR A 248 -7.90 11.03 17.41
C THR A 248 -7.17 11.26 16.10
N ILE A 249 -7.58 10.60 15.02
CA ILE A 249 -6.86 10.55 13.75
C ILE A 249 -7.77 11.10 12.64
N LEU A 250 -7.42 12.28 12.13
CA LEU A 250 -8.02 12.86 10.93
C LEU A 250 -7.22 12.42 9.70
N LEU A 251 -7.91 11.84 8.72
CA LEU A 251 -7.38 11.44 7.42
C LEU A 251 -8.15 12.20 6.35
N ASN A 252 -7.45 13.00 5.55
CA ASN A 252 -8.00 13.74 4.43
C ASN A 252 -7.21 13.45 3.15
N ASP A 253 -7.94 13.43 2.04
CA ASP A 253 -7.36 13.51 0.72
C ASP A 253 -8.36 14.19 -0.23
N VAL A 254 -7.87 14.89 -1.24
CA VAL A 254 -8.76 15.45 -2.28
C VAL A 254 -9.32 14.33 -3.18
N ASN A 255 -8.63 13.20 -3.23
CA ASN A 255 -8.99 12.09 -4.09
C ASN A 255 -9.91 11.08 -3.37
N LEU A 256 -11.15 11.00 -3.85
CA LEU A 256 -12.18 10.12 -3.29
C LEU A 256 -11.78 8.63 -3.29
N VAL A 257 -11.07 8.14 -4.31
CA VAL A 257 -10.68 6.72 -4.37
C VAL A 257 -9.68 6.37 -3.27
N ILE A 258 -8.74 7.28 -2.99
CA ILE A 258 -7.78 7.13 -1.88
C ILE A 258 -8.53 7.04 -0.56
N VAL A 259 -9.45 7.97 -0.30
CA VAL A 259 -10.24 7.97 0.94
C VAL A 259 -11.07 6.69 1.07
N CYS A 260 -11.76 6.26 0.01
CA CYS A 260 -12.53 5.02 0.02
C CYS A 260 -11.63 3.78 0.26
N ARG A 261 -10.43 3.72 -0.31
CA ARG A 261 -9.49 2.61 -0.06
C ARG A 261 -9.02 2.58 1.39
N ASN A 262 -8.69 3.74 1.96
CA ASN A 262 -8.28 3.85 3.36
C ASN A 262 -9.42 3.43 4.31
N ILE A 263 -10.67 3.79 4.00
CA ILE A 263 -11.86 3.30 4.73
C ILE A 263 -11.92 1.77 4.69
N VAL A 264 -11.78 1.16 3.52
CA VAL A 264 -11.83 -0.30 3.39
C VAL A 264 -10.71 -0.99 4.17
N LEU A 265 -9.48 -0.46 4.13
CA LEU A 265 -8.36 -0.99 4.92
C LEU A 265 -8.66 -0.98 6.43
N LEU A 266 -9.18 0.13 6.96
CA LEU A 266 -9.56 0.23 8.37
C LEU A 266 -10.71 -0.74 8.71
N LEU A 267 -11.68 -0.90 7.81
CA LEU A 267 -12.78 -1.85 7.97
C LEU A 267 -12.30 -3.30 7.99
N ILE A 268 -11.37 -3.69 7.11
CA ILE A 268 -10.76 -5.03 7.08
C ILE A 268 -10.10 -5.32 8.43
N LEU A 269 -9.20 -4.43 8.85
CA LEU A 269 -8.37 -4.59 10.06
C LEU A 269 -9.21 -4.54 11.36
N GLY A 270 -10.28 -3.74 11.37
CA GLY A 270 -11.18 -3.60 12.52
C GLY A 270 -12.34 -4.61 12.58
N SER A 271 -12.68 -5.28 11.48
CA SER A 271 -13.86 -6.17 11.40
C SER A 271 -13.54 -7.65 11.35
N ILE A 272 -12.37 -8.06 10.85
CA ILE A 272 -11.96 -9.46 10.76
C ILE A 272 -11.40 -9.90 12.13
N PRO A 273 -12.00 -10.91 12.80
CA PRO A 273 -11.58 -11.30 14.15
C PRO A 273 -10.16 -11.85 14.24
N ASP A 274 -9.75 -12.67 13.26
CA ASP A 274 -8.40 -13.25 13.21
C ASP A 274 -7.40 -12.21 12.67
N GLU A 275 -6.42 -11.87 13.50
CA GLU A 275 -5.38 -10.87 13.21
C GLU A 275 -4.51 -11.23 12.01
N THR A 276 -4.18 -12.50 11.85
CA THR A 276 -3.34 -12.98 10.74
C THR A 276 -4.11 -12.91 9.43
N ILE A 277 -5.38 -13.33 9.43
CA ILE A 277 -6.25 -13.22 8.24
C ILE A 277 -6.53 -11.75 7.91
N ALA A 278 -6.82 -10.92 8.91
CA ALA A 278 -7.06 -9.49 8.72
C ALA A 278 -5.86 -8.79 8.05
N ALA A 279 -4.65 -9.11 8.54
CA ALA A 279 -3.41 -8.58 7.99
C ALA A 279 -3.20 -9.01 6.53
N ASP A 280 -3.43 -10.29 6.22
CA ASP A 280 -3.21 -10.82 4.87
C ASP A 280 -4.22 -10.30 3.85
N VAL A 281 -5.51 -10.22 4.22
CA VAL A 281 -6.55 -9.61 3.40
C VAL A 281 -6.25 -8.13 3.15
N ALA A 282 -5.84 -7.39 4.18
CA ALA A 282 -5.47 -5.98 4.05
C ALA A 282 -4.24 -5.80 3.13
N LEU A 283 -3.21 -6.64 3.29
CA LEU A 283 -2.00 -6.62 2.46
C LEU A 283 -2.35 -6.76 0.98
N HIS A 284 -3.15 -7.78 0.64
CA HIS A 284 -3.49 -8.06 -0.75
C HIS A 284 -4.49 -7.05 -1.32
N PHE A 285 -5.43 -6.55 -0.52
CA PHE A 285 -6.28 -5.42 -0.92
C PHE A 285 -5.45 -4.15 -1.18
N TRP A 286 -4.39 -3.91 -0.40
CA TRP A 286 -3.55 -2.73 -0.56
C TRP A 286 -2.64 -2.86 -1.79
N TYR A 287 -1.87 -3.94 -1.90
CA TYR A 287 -0.68 -4.00 -2.76
C TYR A 287 -0.74 -5.01 -3.90
N SER A 288 -1.69 -5.95 -3.90
CA SER A 288 -1.79 -6.97 -4.96
C SER A 288 -2.86 -6.64 -5.99
N ALA A 289 -2.51 -6.76 -7.28
CA ALA A 289 -3.42 -6.63 -8.42
C ALA A 289 -4.47 -7.75 -8.48
N PHE A 290 -4.14 -8.91 -7.90
CA PHE A 290 -5.04 -10.05 -7.78
C PHE A 290 -5.07 -10.56 -6.34
N MET A 291 -6.17 -11.20 -5.96
CA MET A 291 -6.38 -11.78 -4.63
C MET A 291 -7.17 -13.11 -4.73
N PRO A 292 -7.15 -13.93 -3.67
CA PRO A 292 -8.03 -15.08 -3.53
C PRO A 292 -9.52 -14.72 -3.54
N MET A 293 -10.35 -15.66 -3.99
CA MET A 293 -11.81 -15.49 -4.01
C MET A 293 -12.39 -15.30 -2.61
N GLU A 294 -11.84 -16.01 -1.64
CA GLU A 294 -12.22 -15.94 -0.24
C GLU A 294 -12.08 -14.51 0.29
N TYR A 295 -11.01 -13.80 -0.08
CA TYR A 295 -10.78 -12.43 0.38
C TYR A 295 -11.79 -11.48 -0.24
N ARG A 296 -12.09 -11.66 -1.53
CA ARG A 296 -13.14 -10.92 -2.22
C ARG A 296 -14.51 -11.10 -1.55
N LEU A 297 -14.87 -12.31 -1.14
CA LEU A 297 -16.14 -12.55 -0.43
C LEU A 297 -16.17 -11.86 0.94
N GLN A 298 -15.05 -11.84 1.68
CA GLN A 298 -14.94 -11.08 2.92
C GLN A 298 -15.10 -9.58 2.69
N LEU A 299 -14.44 -9.03 1.66
CA LEU A 299 -14.58 -7.62 1.26
C LEU A 299 -16.03 -7.29 0.89
N SER A 300 -16.69 -8.13 0.08
CA SER A 300 -18.11 -7.97 -0.25
C SER A 300 -18.98 -7.87 1.00
N SER A 301 -18.75 -8.72 2.01
CA SER A 301 -19.52 -8.69 3.27
C SER A 301 -19.28 -7.40 4.05
N ILE A 302 -18.01 -7.04 4.26
CA ILE A 302 -17.59 -5.87 5.05
C ILE A 302 -18.08 -4.57 4.41
N ILE A 303 -17.85 -4.41 3.11
CA ILE A 303 -18.20 -3.21 2.35
C ILE A 303 -19.73 -3.08 2.21
N SER A 304 -20.46 -4.16 1.91
CA SER A 304 -21.92 -4.08 1.82
C SER A 304 -22.55 -3.65 3.14
N LYS A 305 -22.05 -4.19 4.26
CA LYS A 305 -22.50 -3.78 5.59
C LYS A 305 -22.25 -2.29 5.82
N PHE A 306 -21.03 -1.82 5.53
CA PHE A 306 -20.68 -0.40 5.67
C PHE A 306 -21.60 0.50 4.83
N VAL A 307 -21.81 0.18 3.55
CA VAL A 307 -22.70 0.94 2.66
C VAL A 307 -24.15 0.94 3.17
N GLN A 308 -24.63 -0.17 3.74
CA GLN A 308 -25.96 -0.23 4.33
C GLN A 308 -26.07 0.65 5.57
N GLU A 309 -25.07 0.62 6.45
CA GLU A 309 -25.02 1.45 7.65
C GLU A 309 -24.99 2.95 7.32
N THR A 310 -24.18 3.36 6.34
CA THR A 310 -24.11 4.77 5.92
C THR A 310 -25.40 5.24 5.25
N LYS A 311 -26.05 4.40 4.43
CA LYS A 311 -27.37 4.70 3.85
C LYS A 311 -28.48 4.87 4.89
N GLN A 312 -28.34 4.25 6.06
CA GLN A 312 -29.25 4.43 7.19
C GLN A 312 -28.95 5.69 8.01
N GLY A 313 -28.01 6.54 7.55
CA GLY A 313 -27.63 7.78 8.21
C GLY A 313 -26.67 7.59 9.39
N LYS A 314 -26.05 6.41 9.54
CA LYS A 314 -25.08 6.17 10.60
C LYS A 314 -23.78 6.91 10.29
N THR A 315 -23.45 7.91 11.11
CA THR A 315 -22.25 8.76 10.96
C THR A 315 -21.02 8.18 11.66
N VAL A 316 -21.20 7.25 12.60
CA VAL A 316 -20.12 6.61 13.36
C VAL A 316 -20.24 5.09 13.27
N ILE A 317 -19.25 4.44 12.68
CA ILE A 317 -19.10 3.01 12.54
C ILE A 317 -18.13 2.48 13.60
N GLN A 318 -18.46 1.35 14.22
CA GLN A 318 -17.58 0.73 15.22
C GLN A 318 -16.52 -0.13 14.51
N LEU A 319 -15.26 0.08 14.87
CA LEU A 319 -14.10 -0.70 14.44
C LEU A 319 -13.54 -1.46 15.66
N GLY A 320 -13.87 -2.75 15.77
CA GLY A 320 -13.50 -3.51 16.96
C GLY A 320 -14.21 -3.00 18.24
N PRO A 321 -13.64 -3.27 19.43
CA PRO A 321 -14.28 -2.96 20.72
C PRO A 321 -14.08 -1.52 21.21
N HIS A 322 -13.00 -0.86 20.77
CA HIS A 322 -12.54 0.41 21.35
C HIS A 322 -12.24 1.50 20.32
N SER A 323 -12.46 1.22 19.03
CA SER A 323 -12.16 2.17 17.97
C SER A 323 -13.38 2.49 17.12
N THR A 324 -13.41 3.71 16.56
CA THR A 324 -14.53 4.21 15.75
C THR A 324 -14.04 4.77 14.42
N LEU A 325 -14.93 4.76 13.44
CA LEU A 325 -14.75 5.36 12.12
C LEU A 325 -15.92 6.29 11.83
N SER A 326 -15.61 7.55 11.56
CA SER A 326 -16.54 8.54 11.06
C SER A 326 -16.12 8.98 9.68
N CYS A 327 -17.09 9.20 8.79
CA CYS A 327 -16.80 9.61 7.42
C CYS A 327 -17.86 10.58 6.89
N CYS A 328 -17.40 11.66 6.26
CA CYS A 328 -18.25 12.56 5.48
C CYS A 328 -17.92 12.32 4.01
N LEU A 329 -18.80 11.58 3.32
CA LEU A 329 -18.55 11.11 1.96
C LEU A 329 -19.63 11.63 1.01
N PRO A 330 -19.25 12.04 -0.21
CA PRO A 330 -20.22 12.37 -1.25
C PRO A 330 -20.94 11.10 -1.75
N GLU A 331 -22.09 11.24 -2.41
CA GLU A 331 -22.90 10.10 -2.85
C GLU A 331 -22.14 9.15 -3.79
N GLU A 332 -21.22 9.71 -4.59
CA GLU A 332 -20.35 9.02 -5.53
C GLU A 332 -19.48 7.95 -4.85
N ALA A 333 -19.19 8.11 -3.55
CA ALA A 333 -18.43 7.13 -2.77
C ALA A 333 -19.09 5.74 -2.80
N ASN A 334 -20.43 5.70 -2.80
CA ASN A 334 -21.17 4.44 -2.87
C ASN A 334 -20.87 3.67 -4.16
N HIS A 335 -20.72 4.37 -5.28
CA HIS A 335 -20.37 3.73 -6.56
C HIS A 335 -18.97 3.12 -6.51
N LEU A 336 -18.02 3.77 -5.84
CA LEU A 336 -16.67 3.23 -5.67
C LEU A 336 -16.63 2.01 -4.76
N PHE A 337 -17.34 2.05 -3.63
CA PHE A 337 -17.44 0.89 -2.75
C PHE A 337 -18.05 -0.33 -3.46
N LEU A 338 -19.11 -0.12 -4.23
CA LEU A 338 -19.72 -1.17 -5.04
C LEU A 338 -18.77 -1.65 -6.15
N HIS A 339 -18.01 -0.75 -6.77
CA HIS A 339 -16.98 -1.11 -7.75
C HIS A 339 -15.88 -2.00 -7.14
N PHE A 340 -15.38 -1.69 -5.95
CA PHE A 340 -14.33 -2.48 -5.28
C PHE A 340 -14.73 -3.94 -5.06
N ILE A 341 -16.04 -4.21 -4.95
CA ILE A 341 -16.59 -5.55 -4.79
C ILE A 341 -17.33 -6.03 -6.05
N SER A 342 -17.25 -5.29 -7.16
CA SER A 342 -17.95 -5.60 -8.40
C SER A 342 -17.29 -6.77 -9.12
N PRO A 343 -18.08 -7.73 -9.67
CA PRO A 343 -17.54 -8.83 -10.46
C PRO A 343 -17.38 -8.46 -11.94
N SER A 344 -17.63 -7.19 -12.32
CA SER A 344 -17.61 -6.72 -13.70
C SER A 344 -16.25 -6.84 -14.38
N LEU A 345 -15.16 -6.60 -13.63
CA LEU A 345 -13.81 -6.73 -14.16
C LEU A 345 -13.39 -8.20 -14.17
N THR A 346 -13.20 -8.75 -15.37
CA THR A 346 -12.74 -10.13 -15.56
C THR A 346 -11.25 -10.26 -15.26
N VAL A 347 -10.78 -11.49 -15.01
CA VAL A 347 -9.35 -11.76 -14.83
C VAL A 347 -8.56 -11.39 -16.08
N ASP A 348 -9.09 -11.71 -17.25
CA ASP A 348 -8.45 -11.45 -18.55
C ASP A 348 -8.37 -9.96 -18.85
N ASP A 349 -9.44 -9.20 -18.62
CA ASP A 349 -9.44 -7.75 -18.84
C ASP A 349 -8.45 -7.04 -17.89
N ALA A 350 -8.48 -7.42 -16.60
CA ALA A 350 -7.54 -6.89 -15.61
C ALA A 350 -6.10 -7.21 -15.98
N GLN A 351 -5.81 -8.46 -16.36
CA GLN A 351 -4.46 -8.87 -16.75
C GLN A 351 -4.02 -8.18 -18.03
N THR A 352 -4.92 -8.01 -19.00
CA THR A 352 -4.63 -7.33 -20.27
C THR A 352 -4.27 -5.87 -20.02
N GLU A 353 -5.04 -5.16 -19.20
CA GLU A 353 -4.73 -3.78 -18.82
C GLU A 353 -3.43 -3.69 -18.02
N TYR A 354 -3.25 -4.59 -17.03
CA TYR A 354 -2.05 -4.63 -16.22
C TYR A 354 -0.80 -4.86 -17.09
N ASP A 355 -0.85 -5.80 -18.04
CA ASP A 355 0.22 -6.07 -18.99
C ASP A 355 0.44 -4.89 -19.95
N ARG A 356 -0.64 -4.25 -20.44
CA ARG A 356 -0.56 -3.08 -21.32
C ARG A 356 0.26 -1.96 -20.67
N VAL A 357 0.04 -1.70 -19.38
CA VAL A 357 0.80 -0.70 -18.63
C VAL A 357 2.20 -1.20 -18.29
N ARG A 358 2.32 -2.39 -17.67
CA ARG A 358 3.60 -2.88 -17.13
C ARG A 358 4.60 -3.29 -18.19
N LYS A 359 4.16 -3.64 -19.40
CA LYS A 359 4.98 -4.16 -20.51
C LYS A 359 4.93 -3.27 -21.76
N ALA A 360 4.39 -2.06 -21.67
CA ALA A 360 4.31 -1.10 -22.78
C ALA A 360 5.63 -1.02 -23.58
N PRO A 361 5.63 -1.26 -24.90
CA PRO A 361 6.86 -1.23 -25.70
C PRO A 361 7.61 0.11 -25.65
N SER A 362 6.88 1.23 -25.65
CA SER A 362 7.43 2.59 -25.53
C SER A 362 8.18 2.82 -24.21
N ARG A 363 7.85 2.05 -23.17
CA ARG A 363 8.45 2.13 -21.84
C ARG A 363 9.61 1.15 -21.61
N ARG A 364 10.10 0.48 -22.67
CA ARG A 364 11.17 -0.51 -22.56
C ARG A 364 12.42 0.04 -21.86
N ASP A 365 12.89 1.22 -22.25
CA ASP A 365 14.10 1.80 -21.67
C ASP A 365 13.89 2.27 -20.23
N PHE A 366 12.71 2.80 -19.89
CA PHE A 366 12.38 3.14 -18.51
C PHE A 366 12.42 1.91 -17.60
N ARG A 367 11.84 0.78 -18.04
CA ARG A 367 11.90 -0.48 -17.29
C ARG A 367 13.32 -1.04 -17.21
N ASP A 368 14.06 -1.03 -18.32
CA ASP A 368 15.44 -1.51 -18.36
C ASP A 368 16.34 -0.66 -17.43
N ARG A 369 16.04 0.63 -17.24
CA ARG A 369 16.69 1.49 -16.24
C ARG A 369 16.42 1.02 -14.80
N MET A 370 15.20 0.58 -14.49
CA MET A 370 14.89 -0.03 -13.19
C MET A 370 15.70 -1.32 -12.98
N TYR A 371 15.71 -2.22 -13.97
CA TYR A 371 16.46 -3.48 -13.88
C TYR A 371 17.97 -3.29 -13.75
N ALA A 372 18.53 -2.28 -14.42
CA ALA A 372 19.97 -2.01 -14.40
C ALA A 372 20.52 -1.78 -12.98
N LYS A 373 19.69 -1.22 -12.07
CA LYS A 373 20.05 -0.93 -10.68
C LYS A 373 19.97 -2.14 -9.74
N LEU A 374 19.40 -3.25 -10.20
CA LEU A 374 19.12 -4.41 -9.37
C LEU A 374 20.20 -5.49 -9.51
N LYS A 375 20.48 -6.20 -8.41
CA LYS A 375 21.30 -7.42 -8.43
C LYS A 375 20.64 -8.50 -9.30
N PRO A 376 21.41 -9.48 -9.82
CA PRO A 376 20.88 -10.53 -10.69
C PRO A 376 19.57 -11.19 -10.25
N SER A 377 19.50 -11.70 -9.02
CA SER A 377 18.27 -12.33 -8.52
C SER A 377 17.16 -11.31 -8.22
N HIS A 378 17.51 -10.09 -7.81
CA HIS A 378 16.53 -9.01 -7.63
C HIS A 378 15.83 -8.63 -8.94
N ARG A 379 16.53 -8.66 -10.08
CA ARG A 379 15.89 -8.44 -11.40
C ARG A 379 14.80 -9.47 -11.66
N VAL A 380 15.01 -10.74 -11.27
CA VAL A 380 14.00 -11.80 -11.45
C VAL A 380 12.85 -11.64 -10.46
N ALA A 381 13.12 -11.32 -9.19
CA ALA A 381 12.08 -11.04 -8.21
C ALA A 381 11.19 -9.85 -8.66
N PHE A 382 11.81 -8.77 -9.14
CA PHE A 382 11.13 -7.60 -9.71
C PHE A 382 10.35 -7.94 -10.98
N GLN A 383 10.93 -8.74 -11.87
CA GLN A 383 10.23 -9.23 -13.06
C GLN A 383 9.00 -10.06 -12.70
N GLU A 384 9.09 -10.89 -11.67
CA GLU A 384 8.01 -11.74 -11.20
C GLU A 384 6.85 -10.92 -10.60
N TYR A 385 7.19 -9.98 -9.72
CA TYR A 385 6.22 -9.03 -9.20
C TYR A 385 5.55 -8.24 -10.33
N ARG A 386 6.31 -7.73 -11.30
CA ARG A 386 5.72 -6.99 -12.44
C ARG A 386 4.93 -7.86 -13.40
N ARG A 387 5.14 -9.18 -13.40
CA ARG A 387 4.40 -10.14 -14.22
C ARG A 387 3.02 -10.40 -13.63
N PHE A 388 2.93 -10.58 -12.31
CA PHE A 388 1.70 -11.00 -11.63
C PHE A 388 1.01 -9.89 -10.85
N GLY A 389 1.76 -8.88 -10.40
CA GLY A 389 1.29 -7.84 -9.49
C GLY A 389 0.91 -8.36 -8.12
N ILE A 390 1.50 -9.45 -7.64
CA ILE A 390 1.17 -10.05 -6.34
C ILE A 390 2.37 -9.91 -5.40
N VAL A 391 2.16 -9.32 -4.23
CA VAL A 391 3.16 -9.30 -3.15
C VAL A 391 3.08 -10.62 -2.38
N LEU A 392 3.99 -11.54 -2.68
CA LEU A 392 4.04 -12.89 -2.09
C LEU A 392 5.48 -13.44 -2.19
N PRO A 393 5.92 -14.35 -1.30
CA PRO A 393 7.22 -15.00 -1.46
C PRO A 393 7.34 -15.74 -2.79
N PHE A 394 8.50 -15.64 -3.44
CA PHE A 394 8.70 -16.13 -4.82
C PHE A 394 8.32 -17.61 -5.01
N GLY A 395 8.60 -18.44 -4.00
CA GLY A 395 8.32 -19.87 -4.03
C GLY A 395 6.91 -20.27 -3.59
N ALA A 396 6.07 -19.33 -3.16
CA ALA A 396 4.75 -19.63 -2.61
C ALA A 396 3.73 -20.00 -3.71
N MET A 397 2.71 -20.76 -3.33
CA MET A 397 1.59 -21.08 -4.21
C MET A 397 0.80 -19.80 -4.54
N ASN A 398 0.74 -19.40 -5.81
CA ASN A 398 0.01 -18.20 -6.23
C ASN A 398 -1.22 -18.48 -7.11
N ALA A 399 -1.45 -19.71 -7.57
CA ALA A 399 -2.52 -19.95 -8.57
C ALA A 399 -3.96 -19.75 -8.04
N HIS A 400 -4.13 -19.58 -6.73
CA HIS A 400 -5.42 -19.24 -6.12
C HIS A 400 -5.71 -17.73 -6.14
N PHE A 401 -4.73 -16.88 -6.50
CA PHE A 401 -4.89 -15.43 -6.70
C PHE A 401 -5.56 -15.15 -8.05
N ASN A 402 -6.85 -15.46 -8.14
CA ASN A 402 -7.61 -15.51 -9.40
C ASN A 402 -8.78 -14.50 -9.45
N ARG A 403 -8.70 -13.44 -8.64
CA ARG A 403 -9.66 -12.32 -8.65
C ARG A 403 -8.96 -10.99 -8.78
N PRO A 404 -9.36 -10.12 -9.72
CA PRO A 404 -8.85 -8.76 -9.77
C PRO A 404 -9.18 -8.02 -8.48
N ASN A 405 -8.20 -7.28 -8.00
CA ASN A 405 -8.40 -6.25 -7.00
C ASN A 405 -8.95 -5.00 -7.69
N ALA A 406 -10.27 -4.93 -7.84
CA ALA A 406 -10.96 -3.85 -8.55
C ALA A 406 -10.63 -2.45 -7.99
N SER A 407 -10.18 -2.34 -6.74
CA SER A 407 -9.77 -1.06 -6.16
C SER A 407 -8.52 -0.45 -6.80
N LEU A 408 -7.71 -1.23 -7.53
CA LEU A 408 -6.54 -0.77 -8.27
C LEU A 408 -6.85 -0.43 -9.75
N PHE A 409 -8.11 -0.60 -10.15
CA PHE A 409 -8.59 -0.33 -11.50
C PHE A 409 -9.75 0.67 -11.46
N SER A 410 -9.88 1.50 -12.49
CA SER A 410 -11.05 2.38 -12.65
C SER A 410 -12.32 1.55 -12.87
N PRO A 411 -13.52 2.14 -12.74
CA PRO A 411 -14.76 1.48 -13.15
C PRO A 411 -14.77 0.99 -14.61
N GLN A 412 -13.93 1.57 -15.47
CA GLN A 412 -13.74 1.17 -16.87
C GLN A 412 -12.63 0.12 -17.03
N GLY A 413 -12.08 -0.41 -15.94
CA GLY A 413 -11.04 -1.44 -15.95
C GLY A 413 -9.64 -0.91 -16.25
N ARG A 414 -9.38 0.40 -16.14
CA ARG A 414 -8.05 1.00 -16.39
C ARG A 414 -7.17 0.96 -15.16
N TRP A 415 -5.88 0.63 -15.29
CA TRP A 415 -4.97 0.64 -14.16
C TRP A 415 -4.81 2.05 -13.61
N LEU A 416 -4.93 2.23 -12.29
CA LEU A 416 -5.01 3.55 -11.68
C LEU A 416 -3.66 4.17 -11.31
N GLN A 417 -2.55 3.43 -11.41
CA GLN A 417 -1.23 3.90 -10.99
C GLN A 417 -0.28 4.05 -12.19
N THR A 418 0.93 4.55 -11.94
CA THR A 418 1.97 4.64 -12.98
C THR A 418 2.50 3.25 -13.36
N ASP A 419 3.24 3.18 -14.47
CA ASP A 419 3.89 1.94 -14.89
C ASP A 419 5.04 1.51 -13.97
N TYR A 420 5.58 2.45 -13.20
CA TYR A 420 6.70 2.25 -12.27
C TYR A 420 6.29 2.08 -10.81
N ALA A 421 5.01 2.26 -10.46
CA ALA A 421 4.55 2.09 -9.08
C ALA A 421 5.03 0.78 -8.46
N ASP A 422 5.64 0.85 -7.27
CA ASP A 422 6.16 -0.30 -6.53
C ASP A 422 5.86 -0.15 -5.02
N PRO A 423 5.29 -1.17 -4.37
CA PRO A 423 4.99 -1.11 -2.94
C PRO A 423 6.23 -0.96 -2.06
N LEU A 424 7.43 -1.29 -2.54
CA LEU A 424 8.69 -1.11 -1.81
C LEU A 424 9.02 0.36 -1.53
N GLU A 425 8.55 1.31 -2.36
CA GLU A 425 8.87 2.74 -2.21
C GLU A 425 8.32 3.36 -0.91
N GLY A 426 7.29 2.74 -0.31
CA GLY A 426 6.67 3.22 0.91
C GLY A 426 7.35 2.78 2.21
N TRP A 427 8.43 1.99 2.14
CA TRP A 427 8.99 1.31 3.30
C TRP A 427 10.52 1.34 3.35
N ASP A 428 11.07 1.26 4.56
CA ASP A 428 12.50 1.08 4.76
C ASP A 428 12.94 -0.32 4.32
N ILE A 429 13.76 -0.38 3.27
CA ILE A 429 14.26 -1.62 2.67
C ILE A 429 15.08 -2.45 3.68
N SER A 430 15.80 -1.81 4.60
CA SER A 430 16.58 -2.52 5.63
C SER A 430 15.66 -3.26 6.59
N ALA A 431 14.60 -2.60 7.06
CA ALA A 431 13.57 -3.21 7.89
C ALA A 431 12.83 -4.34 7.14
N VAL A 432 12.51 -4.13 5.85
CA VAL A 432 11.88 -5.13 4.99
C VAL A 432 12.73 -6.41 4.91
N VAL A 433 14.01 -6.27 4.58
CA VAL A 433 14.94 -7.42 4.48
C VAL A 433 15.11 -8.11 5.83
N THR A 434 15.18 -7.34 6.92
CA THR A 434 15.31 -7.88 8.28
C THR A 434 14.11 -8.74 8.68
N ALA A 435 12.89 -8.23 8.48
CA ALA A 435 11.67 -8.98 8.75
C ALA A 435 11.56 -10.24 7.88
N GLY A 436 11.92 -10.14 6.59
CA GLY A 436 11.98 -11.29 5.70
C GLY A 436 12.95 -12.38 6.18
N LYS A 437 14.18 -12.00 6.55
CA LYS A 437 15.19 -12.93 7.09
C LYS A 437 14.71 -13.63 8.36
N ALA A 438 14.03 -12.91 9.25
CA ALA A 438 13.44 -13.47 10.46
C ALA A 438 12.40 -14.58 10.16
N ARG A 439 11.82 -14.57 8.95
CA ARG A 439 10.87 -15.58 8.46
C ARG A 439 11.47 -16.55 7.44
N GLY A 440 12.79 -16.55 7.26
CA GLY A 440 13.53 -17.46 6.38
C GLY A 440 13.69 -17.00 4.93
N ALA A 441 13.07 -15.88 4.54
CA ALA A 441 13.28 -15.27 3.21
C ALA A 441 14.72 -14.77 3.06
N GLN A 442 15.26 -14.92 1.86
CA GLN A 442 16.57 -14.36 1.52
C GLN A 442 16.37 -12.94 0.98
N SER A 443 17.38 -12.09 1.09
CA SER A 443 17.31 -10.72 0.55
C SER A 443 16.97 -10.68 -0.94
N GLU A 444 17.36 -11.71 -1.69
CA GLU A 444 17.09 -11.90 -3.12
C GLU A 444 15.60 -12.07 -3.42
N ASP A 445 14.83 -12.66 -2.50
CA ASP A 445 13.36 -12.72 -2.53
C ASP A 445 12.77 -11.45 -1.89
N ILE A 446 13.06 -10.28 -2.48
CA ILE A 446 12.74 -8.98 -1.88
C ILE A 446 11.23 -8.77 -1.68
N TYR A 447 10.38 -9.34 -2.54
CA TYR A 447 8.92 -9.28 -2.36
C TYR A 447 8.41 -10.30 -1.34
N GLY A 448 9.11 -11.43 -1.14
CA GLY A 448 8.90 -12.28 0.03
C GLY A 448 9.28 -11.59 1.32
N CYS A 449 10.40 -10.86 1.35
CA CYS A 449 10.75 -10.01 2.49
C CYS A 449 9.67 -8.95 2.74
N LEU A 450 9.19 -8.27 1.69
CA LEU A 450 8.12 -7.30 1.80
C LEU A 450 6.82 -7.92 2.32
N TYR A 451 6.44 -9.10 1.82
CA TYR A 451 5.26 -9.82 2.30
C TYR A 451 5.32 -10.03 3.81
N PHE A 452 6.42 -10.59 4.33
CA PHE A 452 6.54 -10.86 5.76
C PHE A 452 6.60 -9.59 6.60
N PHE A 453 7.28 -8.55 6.11
CA PHE A 453 7.28 -7.24 6.75
C PHE A 453 5.87 -6.67 6.87
N LEU A 454 5.12 -6.63 5.77
CA LEU A 454 3.76 -6.09 5.74
C LEU A 454 2.79 -6.92 6.59
N ALA A 455 2.85 -8.24 6.49
CA ALA A 455 2.03 -9.15 7.28
C ALA A 455 2.24 -8.92 8.79
N GLU A 456 3.49 -8.76 9.23
CA GLU A 456 3.82 -8.44 10.62
C GLU A 456 3.30 -7.05 11.02
N GLN A 457 3.58 -6.01 10.23
CA GLN A 457 3.15 -4.64 10.55
C GLN A 457 1.62 -4.51 10.61
N LEU A 458 0.89 -5.12 9.67
CA LEU A 458 -0.56 -5.09 9.65
C LEU A 458 -1.16 -5.93 10.78
N LYS A 459 -0.52 -7.05 11.16
CA LYS A 459 -0.92 -7.86 12.31
C LYS A 459 -0.78 -7.09 13.62
N ILE A 460 0.35 -6.39 13.82
CA ILE A 460 0.56 -5.51 14.98
C ILE A 460 -0.52 -4.42 14.99
N PHE A 461 -0.79 -3.79 13.86
CA PHE A 461 -1.78 -2.72 13.79
C PHE A 461 -3.22 -3.22 14.05
N ALA A 462 -3.59 -4.38 13.52
CA ALA A 462 -4.84 -5.06 13.86
C ALA A 462 -4.93 -5.35 15.37
N HIS A 463 -3.84 -5.82 15.97
CA HIS A 463 -3.78 -6.01 17.43
C HIS A 463 -4.00 -4.69 18.18
N ARG A 464 -3.39 -3.58 17.73
CA ARG A 464 -3.60 -2.25 18.33
C ARG A 464 -5.05 -1.78 18.24
N PHE A 465 -5.76 -2.04 17.15
CA PHE A 465 -7.21 -1.78 17.03
C PHE A 465 -8.06 -2.37 18.16
N ARG A 466 -7.68 -3.55 18.65
CA ARG A 466 -8.41 -4.25 19.71
C ARG A 466 -8.08 -3.74 21.11
N ASN A 467 -6.94 -3.06 21.29
CA ASN A 467 -6.40 -2.73 22.61
C ASN A 467 -6.27 -1.23 22.87
N LEU A 468 -6.18 -0.40 21.83
CA LEU A 468 -6.12 1.05 21.94
C LEU A 468 -7.49 1.69 21.67
N ARG A 469 -7.69 2.89 22.24
CA ARG A 469 -8.84 3.74 21.95
C ARG A 469 -8.50 4.66 20.77
N MET A 470 -9.09 4.41 19.60
CA MET A 470 -8.81 5.21 18.41
C MET A 470 -10.08 5.72 17.74
N SER A 471 -10.14 7.00 17.43
CA SER A 471 -11.19 7.61 16.61
C SER A 471 -10.61 8.01 15.27
N PHE A 472 -11.13 7.45 14.18
CA PHE A 472 -10.76 7.81 12.82
C PHE A 472 -11.85 8.68 12.19
N SER A 473 -11.45 9.79 11.58
CA SER A 473 -12.32 10.65 10.78
C SER A 473 -11.76 10.74 9.36
N LEU A 474 -12.51 10.26 8.36
CA LEU A 474 -12.09 10.24 6.97
C LEU A 474 -12.92 11.22 6.13
N LEU A 475 -12.23 12.16 5.49
CA LEU A 475 -12.83 13.27 4.74
C LEU A 475 -12.26 13.36 3.33
N VAL A 476 -13.09 13.89 2.42
CA VAL A 476 -12.72 14.18 1.04
C VAL A 476 -12.80 15.69 0.86
N SER A 477 -11.69 16.39 1.01
CA SER A 477 -11.68 17.85 0.95
C SER A 477 -10.36 18.42 0.45
N ASP A 478 -10.44 19.59 -0.16
CA ASP A 478 -9.28 20.41 -0.46
C ASP A 478 -8.62 20.86 0.85
N ALA A 479 -7.31 20.61 0.98
CA ALA A 479 -6.53 20.95 2.16
C ALA A 479 -6.57 22.45 2.52
N ARG A 480 -6.92 23.34 1.59
CA ARG A 480 -7.07 24.78 1.83
C ARG A 480 -8.42 25.14 2.46
N ARG A 481 -9.45 24.33 2.26
CA ARG A 481 -10.83 24.62 2.71
C ARG A 481 -11.20 23.88 3.98
N LEU A 482 -10.55 22.74 4.24
CA LEU A 482 -10.84 21.91 5.40
C LEU A 482 -10.62 22.65 6.74
N PRO A 483 -9.57 23.48 6.93
CA PRO A 483 -9.38 24.19 8.19
C PRO A 483 -10.53 25.14 8.57
N ASP A 484 -11.06 25.87 7.60
CA ASP A 484 -12.23 26.74 7.81
C ASP A 484 -13.45 25.91 8.21
N GLY A 485 -13.70 24.78 7.52
CA GLY A 485 -14.78 23.86 7.87
C GLY A 485 -14.66 23.24 9.26
N ILE A 486 -13.42 23.02 9.74
CA ILE A 486 -13.17 22.61 11.13
C ILE A 486 -13.54 23.77 12.07
N HIS A 487 -13.04 24.97 11.83
CA HIS A 487 -13.29 26.13 12.69
C HIS A 487 -14.79 26.46 12.79
N ASP A 488 -15.52 26.39 11.67
CA ASP A 488 -16.95 26.64 11.60
C ASP A 488 -17.79 25.50 12.18
N GLY A 489 -17.14 24.39 12.60
CA GLY A 489 -17.79 23.25 13.22
C GLY A 489 -18.59 22.38 12.27
N LEU A 490 -18.44 22.55 10.95
CA LEU A 490 -19.21 21.85 9.91
C LEU A 490 -19.00 20.33 9.92
N ILE A 491 -17.90 19.86 10.51
CA ILE A 491 -17.56 18.44 10.59
C ILE A 491 -17.55 17.88 12.02
N SER A 492 -18.12 18.62 12.99
CA SER A 492 -18.16 18.20 14.41
C SER A 492 -18.86 16.86 14.59
N ASP A 493 -19.93 16.61 13.82
CA ASP A 493 -20.69 15.36 13.84
C ASP A 493 -19.91 14.15 13.30
N TYR A 494 -18.76 14.39 12.67
CA TYR A 494 -17.86 13.37 12.15
C TYR A 494 -16.60 13.18 13.02
N GLY A 495 -16.67 13.56 14.29
CA GLY A 495 -15.64 13.28 15.29
C GLY A 495 -14.52 14.31 15.37
N ILE A 496 -14.64 15.45 14.66
CA ILE A 496 -13.64 16.52 14.64
C ILE A 496 -14.29 17.83 15.15
N PRO A 497 -14.19 18.14 16.46
CA PRO A 497 -14.81 19.33 17.01
C PRO A 497 -14.08 20.60 16.57
N ALA A 498 -14.80 21.73 16.48
CA ALA A 498 -14.21 23.04 16.15
C ALA A 498 -13.07 23.49 17.08
N SER A 499 -13.08 22.99 18.32
CA SER A 499 -12.04 23.25 19.31
C SER A 499 -10.79 22.39 19.14
N ILE A 500 -10.77 21.41 18.22
CA ILE A 500 -9.66 20.48 18.09
C ILE A 500 -8.35 21.21 17.84
N ARG A 501 -7.28 20.72 18.46
CA ARG A 501 -5.91 21.11 18.14
C ARG A 501 -5.08 19.85 17.98
N PHE A 502 -4.34 19.78 16.88
CA PHE A 502 -3.55 18.62 16.52
C PHE A 502 -2.14 18.72 17.09
N ASP A 503 -1.69 17.64 17.73
CA ASP A 503 -0.31 17.50 18.18
C ASP A 503 0.64 17.29 16.99
N ARG A 504 0.16 16.67 15.90
CA ARG A 504 0.91 16.46 14.65
C ARG A 504 0.00 16.68 13.45
N ILE A 505 0.47 17.45 12.47
CA ILE A 505 -0.20 17.67 11.18
C ILE A 505 0.78 17.27 10.07
N GLU A 506 0.51 16.15 9.41
CA GLU A 506 1.28 15.68 8.26
C GLU A 506 0.60 16.15 6.98
N VAL A 507 1.37 16.79 6.09
CA VAL A 507 0.86 17.45 4.88
C VAL A 507 1.47 16.88 3.59
N SER A 508 2.27 15.83 3.69
CA SER A 508 2.93 15.19 2.55
C SER A 508 3.71 16.20 1.71
N ASN A 509 3.60 16.10 0.38
CA ASN A 509 4.25 16.97 -0.61
C ASN A 509 3.46 18.23 -0.98
N ILE A 510 2.34 18.54 -0.33
CA ILE A 510 1.52 19.70 -0.74
C ILE A 510 2.19 21.05 -0.45
N LEU A 511 3.34 21.04 0.23
CA LEU A 511 4.23 22.21 0.39
C LEU A 511 4.87 22.66 -0.93
N ASP A 512 5.02 21.79 -1.93
CA ASP A 512 5.50 22.20 -3.25
C ASP A 512 4.49 23.17 -3.91
N GLU A 513 5.00 24.19 -4.59
CA GLU A 513 4.22 25.26 -5.25
C GLU A 513 3.27 24.74 -6.34
N ASN A 514 3.61 23.60 -6.96
CA ASN A 514 2.75 22.97 -7.97
C ASN A 514 1.54 22.24 -7.35
N TYR A 515 1.36 22.29 -6.02
CA TYR A 515 0.20 21.78 -5.30
C TYR A 515 -0.49 22.91 -4.52
N VAL A 516 -0.26 23.02 -3.20
CA VAL A 516 -0.85 24.06 -2.35
C VAL A 516 0.15 25.18 -2.07
N GLY A 517 1.42 24.84 -1.87
CA GLY A 517 2.48 25.80 -1.58
C GLY A 517 2.62 26.11 -0.09
N VAL A 518 3.84 26.47 0.30
CA VAL A 518 4.27 26.68 1.70
C VAL A 518 3.38 27.68 2.44
N LYS A 519 3.06 28.81 1.78
CA LYS A 519 2.30 29.90 2.41
C LYS A 519 0.91 29.44 2.84
N ASP A 520 0.16 28.86 1.91
CA ASP A 520 -1.24 28.49 2.15
C ASP A 520 -1.33 27.31 3.12
N VAL A 521 -0.42 26.34 3.04
CA VAL A 521 -0.36 25.25 4.03
C VAL A 521 -0.13 25.80 5.44
N ILE A 522 0.92 26.60 5.64
CA ILE A 522 1.28 27.07 6.98
C ILE A 522 0.20 28.00 7.55
N LEU A 523 -0.32 28.95 6.76
CA LEU A 523 -1.32 29.89 7.26
C LEU A 523 -2.66 29.22 7.57
N ASN A 524 -3.09 28.23 6.79
CA ASN A 524 -4.38 27.57 7.01
C ASN A 524 -4.32 26.53 8.13
N TRP A 525 -3.20 25.82 8.30
CA TRP A 525 -3.11 24.70 9.26
C TRP A 525 -2.48 25.08 10.61
N SER A 526 -1.68 26.15 10.69
CA SER A 526 -1.09 26.59 11.96
C SER A 526 -2.12 26.94 13.05
N PRO A 527 -3.31 27.51 12.77
CA PRO A 527 -4.30 27.80 13.82
C PRO A 527 -4.88 26.54 14.47
N LEU A 528 -4.80 25.39 13.79
CA LEU A 528 -5.25 24.09 14.28
C LEU A 528 -4.12 23.30 14.96
N LEU A 529 -2.90 23.81 15.01
CA LEU A 529 -1.79 23.16 15.70
C LEU A 529 -1.89 23.39 17.22
N ALA A 530 -1.60 22.35 18.01
CA ALA A 530 -1.56 22.45 19.46
C ALA A 530 -0.43 23.39 19.93
N VAL A 531 -0.68 24.10 21.03
CA VAL A 531 0.33 24.96 21.66
C VAL A 531 1.22 24.09 22.56
N SER A 532 2.26 23.50 21.97
CA SER A 532 3.27 22.69 22.67
C SER A 532 4.62 22.83 21.98
N SER A 533 5.72 22.66 22.72
CA SER A 533 7.06 22.56 22.14
C SER A 533 7.24 21.33 21.23
N THR A 534 6.41 20.30 21.43
CA THR A 534 6.44 19.05 20.66
C THR A 534 5.47 19.05 19.48
N ALA A 535 4.55 20.01 19.37
CA ALA A 535 3.62 20.08 18.26
C ALA A 535 4.34 20.43 16.95
N ALA A 536 3.95 19.79 15.83
CA ALA A 536 4.60 19.97 14.53
C ALA A 536 3.64 19.89 13.34
N ILE A 537 3.92 20.72 12.34
CA ILE A 537 3.51 20.46 10.95
C ILE A 537 4.70 19.78 10.26
N VAL A 538 4.47 18.63 9.63
CA VAL A 538 5.48 17.81 8.97
C VAL A 538 5.11 17.61 7.51
N GLY A 539 6.02 17.87 6.60
CA GLY A 539 5.85 17.64 5.17
C GLY A 539 7.21 17.59 4.49
N TYR A 540 7.20 17.30 3.19
CA TYR A 540 8.42 17.23 2.39
C TYR A 540 8.22 17.96 1.05
N PHE A 541 9.32 18.22 0.36
CA PHE A 541 9.31 18.78 -0.99
C PHE A 541 9.79 17.71 -1.95
N MET A 542 8.96 17.36 -2.90
CA MET A 542 9.23 16.35 -3.90
C MET A 542 9.72 16.96 -5.21
N ASN A 543 9.27 18.18 -5.56
CA ASN A 543 9.47 18.75 -6.89
C ASN A 543 10.34 20.02 -6.90
N TRP A 544 10.71 20.57 -5.73
CA TRP A 544 11.47 21.83 -5.64
C TRP A 544 12.73 21.93 -6.52
N PHE A 545 13.40 20.80 -6.75
CA PHE A 545 14.62 20.76 -7.55
C PHE A 545 14.39 21.08 -9.04
N THR A 546 13.16 20.99 -9.54
CA THR A 546 12.85 21.26 -10.96
C THR A 546 12.98 22.75 -11.28
N ILE A 547 12.85 23.61 -10.26
CA ILE A 547 12.83 25.07 -10.38
C ILE A 547 13.94 25.78 -9.60
N GLN A 548 14.73 25.04 -8.81
CA GLN A 548 15.87 25.59 -8.08
C GLN A 548 17.18 25.12 -8.72
N GLU A 549 17.98 26.09 -9.17
CA GLU A 549 19.35 25.89 -9.61
C GLU A 549 20.17 25.17 -8.52
N ASP A 550 21.07 24.27 -8.93
CA ASP A 550 21.84 23.41 -8.03
C ASP A 550 20.98 22.51 -7.12
N GLY A 551 19.69 22.32 -7.40
CA GLY A 551 18.80 21.45 -6.60
C GLY A 551 19.09 19.95 -6.73
N ARG A 552 19.74 19.54 -7.82
CA ARG A 552 20.16 18.16 -8.13
C ARG A 552 21.57 18.11 -8.68
N ALA A 553 22.20 16.94 -8.59
CA ALA A 553 23.59 16.74 -9.00
C ALA A 553 23.81 17.02 -10.49
N THR A 554 22.80 16.75 -11.33
CA THR A 554 22.85 16.96 -12.79
C THR A 554 22.78 18.42 -13.19
N ASN A 555 22.27 19.29 -12.32
CA ASN A 555 22.16 20.72 -12.55
C ASN A 555 23.21 21.51 -11.76
N ALA A 556 24.10 20.82 -11.04
CA ALA A 556 25.23 21.43 -10.37
C ALA A 556 26.32 21.86 -11.37
N SER A 557 27.29 22.65 -10.90
CA SER A 557 28.48 22.98 -11.71
C SER A 557 29.20 21.71 -12.20
N ARG A 558 29.82 21.78 -13.39
CA ARG A 558 30.49 20.64 -14.03
C ARG A 558 31.52 19.96 -13.11
N ASP A 559 32.28 20.73 -12.35
CA ASP A 559 33.30 20.23 -11.44
C ASP A 559 32.66 19.41 -10.30
N VAL A 560 31.58 19.93 -9.70
CA VAL A 560 30.81 19.24 -8.67
C VAL A 560 30.20 17.94 -9.20
N SER A 561 29.58 17.96 -10.38
CA SER A 561 29.02 16.74 -10.98
C SER A 561 30.11 15.70 -11.28
N GLN A 562 31.31 16.12 -11.69
CA GLN A 562 32.45 15.21 -11.92
C GLN A 562 33.00 14.61 -10.63
N ASP A 563 33.06 15.38 -9.54
CA ASP A 563 33.51 14.86 -8.25
C ASP A 563 32.50 13.91 -7.62
N ILE A 564 31.20 14.18 -7.72
CA ILE A 564 30.16 13.24 -7.30
C ILE A 564 30.23 11.95 -8.12
N LEU A 565 30.43 12.06 -9.43
CA LEU A 565 30.62 10.90 -10.30
C LEU A 565 31.80 10.04 -9.83
N ARG A 566 32.93 10.67 -9.47
CA ARG A 566 34.09 9.99 -8.90
C ARG A 566 33.75 9.27 -7.59
N LEU A 567 33.03 9.93 -6.69
CA LEU A 567 32.59 9.36 -5.40
C LEU A 567 31.65 8.16 -5.58
N VAL A 568 30.71 8.22 -6.52
CA VAL A 568 29.83 7.09 -6.87
C VAL A 568 30.65 5.87 -7.31
N MET A 569 31.70 6.10 -8.11
CA MET A 569 32.63 5.05 -8.56
C MET A 569 33.47 4.50 -7.40
N GLU A 570 34.05 5.37 -6.58
CA GLU A 570 34.90 4.98 -5.43
C GLU A 570 34.13 4.16 -4.38
N LYS A 571 32.88 4.54 -4.10
CA LYS A 571 32.04 3.84 -3.12
C LYS A 571 31.45 2.52 -3.66
N ASN A 572 31.73 2.15 -4.92
CA ASN A 572 31.12 1.00 -5.59
C ASN A 572 29.58 0.98 -5.44
N MET A 573 28.94 2.15 -5.31
CA MET A 573 27.48 2.24 -5.15
C MET A 573 26.77 1.68 -6.38
N VAL A 574 27.48 1.68 -7.51
CA VAL A 574 27.10 0.96 -8.70
C VAL A 574 27.96 -0.28 -8.78
N ARG A 575 27.36 -1.46 -8.53
CA ARG A 575 27.87 -2.69 -9.14
C ARG A 575 27.55 -2.59 -10.63
N LEU A 576 28.30 -1.77 -11.35
CA LEU A 576 28.38 -1.87 -12.80
C LEU A 576 28.95 -3.26 -13.06
N SER A 577 28.08 -4.24 -13.28
CA SER A 577 28.44 -5.52 -13.87
C SER A 577 28.87 -5.36 -15.34
N VAL A 578 29.13 -4.12 -15.74
CA VAL A 578 29.48 -3.66 -17.05
C VAL A 578 30.91 -3.15 -16.92
N ASN A 579 31.84 -3.83 -17.60
CA ASN A 579 33.00 -3.18 -18.21
C ASN A 579 32.45 -2.11 -19.17
N LEU A 580 31.92 -1.01 -18.64
CA LEU A 580 31.69 0.18 -19.42
C LEU A 580 33.10 0.61 -19.79
N ASN A 581 33.49 0.33 -21.03
CA ASN A 581 34.51 1.13 -21.68
C ASN A 581 34.01 2.57 -21.59
N ILE A 582 34.43 3.31 -20.56
CA ILE A 582 34.08 4.71 -20.32
C ILE A 582 34.45 5.57 -21.54
N HIS A 583 35.32 5.06 -22.41
CA HIS A 583 35.64 5.62 -23.73
C HIS A 583 34.52 5.52 -24.79
N LYS A 584 33.41 4.80 -24.54
CA LYS A 584 32.13 4.94 -25.27
C LYS A 584 31.15 5.70 -24.37
N ALA A 585 31.42 6.99 -24.19
CA ALA A 585 30.96 7.84 -23.10
C ALA A 585 29.45 8.22 -23.07
N ASP A 586 28.61 7.74 -23.99
CA ASP A 586 27.29 8.35 -24.19
C ASP A 586 26.14 7.74 -23.37
N ASN A 587 26.32 6.61 -22.67
CA ASN A 587 25.19 5.87 -22.06
C ASN A 587 25.26 5.62 -20.54
N ALA A 588 26.42 5.81 -19.91
CA ALA A 588 26.65 5.52 -18.49
C ALA A 588 26.02 6.52 -17.48
N PRO A 589 26.00 7.84 -17.73
CA PRO A 589 25.52 8.82 -16.75
C PRO A 589 24.07 8.61 -16.35
N TYR A 590 23.21 8.12 -17.25
CA TYR A 590 21.77 7.97 -17.01
C TYR A 590 21.38 6.86 -16.03
N LEU A 591 22.29 5.94 -15.74
CA LEU A 591 22.05 4.85 -14.79
C LEU A 591 22.32 5.26 -13.34
N ILE A 592 23.10 6.32 -13.14
CA ILE A 592 23.69 6.69 -11.85
C ILE A 592 23.18 8.03 -11.31
N ILE A 593 22.26 8.71 -12.02
CA ILE A 593 21.72 10.03 -11.62
C ILE A 593 21.19 10.00 -10.18
N ASP A 594 20.37 9.01 -9.84
CA ASP A 594 19.78 8.91 -8.51
C ASP A 594 20.84 8.62 -7.44
N ASP A 595 21.91 7.89 -7.78
CA ASP A 595 23.05 7.64 -6.89
C ASP A 595 23.88 8.92 -6.68
N MET A 596 24.03 9.72 -7.73
CA MET A 596 24.64 11.04 -7.65
C MET A 596 23.82 11.96 -6.76
N ASP A 597 22.49 12.01 -6.95
CA ASP A 597 21.58 12.81 -6.13
C ASP A 597 21.62 12.37 -4.65
N ALA A 598 21.77 11.07 -4.36
CA ALA A 598 21.91 10.56 -2.99
C ALA A 598 23.23 10.96 -2.31
N LEU A 599 24.29 11.23 -3.07
CA LEU A 599 25.58 11.73 -2.56
C LEU A 599 25.71 13.25 -2.63
N TYR A 600 24.74 13.93 -3.22
CA TYR A 600 24.81 15.35 -3.47
C TYR A 600 24.32 16.17 -2.28
N GLU A 601 25.20 17.01 -1.75
CA GLU A 601 24.87 17.96 -0.70
C GLU A 601 24.12 19.15 -1.32
N ASN A 602 22.80 19.19 -1.15
CA ASN A 602 21.94 20.24 -1.70
C ASN A 602 21.28 21.13 -0.62
N SER A 603 21.70 21.06 0.65
CA SER A 603 21.08 21.84 1.74
C SER A 603 21.20 23.34 1.52
N LYS A 604 22.31 23.82 0.94
CA LYS A 604 22.47 25.24 0.60
C LYS A 604 21.46 25.67 -0.47
N ALA A 605 21.31 24.88 -1.54
CA ALA A 605 20.34 25.15 -2.60
C ALA A 605 18.91 25.12 -2.05
N PHE A 606 18.59 24.14 -1.21
CA PHE A 606 17.29 24.03 -0.56
C PHE A 606 17.01 25.23 0.37
N SER A 607 17.99 25.66 1.15
CA SER A 607 17.87 26.85 2.01
C SER A 607 17.62 28.13 1.20
N MET A 608 18.29 28.28 0.05
CA MET A 608 18.02 29.39 -0.87
C MET A 608 16.60 29.31 -1.45
N PHE A 609 16.13 28.13 -1.84
CA PHE A 609 14.77 27.91 -2.30
C PHE A 609 13.74 28.35 -1.25
N LEU A 610 13.88 27.92 0.01
CA LEU A 610 12.99 28.32 1.10
C LEU A 610 13.01 29.83 1.36
N LYS A 611 14.19 30.47 1.27
CA LYS A 611 14.32 31.94 1.38
C LYS A 611 13.60 32.67 0.25
N LYS A 612 13.71 32.20 -1.00
CA LYS A 612 12.97 32.75 -2.16
C LYS A 612 11.45 32.66 -1.96
N ARG A 613 10.98 31.66 -1.21
CA ARG A 613 9.57 31.49 -0.82
C ARG A 613 9.17 32.25 0.45
N ARG A 614 10.08 33.05 1.00
CA ARG A 614 9.85 33.88 2.19
C ARG A 614 9.37 33.07 3.40
N LEU A 615 9.87 31.84 3.56
CA LEU A 615 9.46 30.95 4.65
C LEU A 615 9.60 31.63 6.03
N ASP A 616 10.68 32.38 6.27
CA ASP A 616 10.90 33.07 7.54
C ASP A 616 9.82 34.12 7.86
N ASP A 617 9.32 34.84 6.85
CA ASP A 617 8.21 35.79 7.01
C ASP A 617 6.91 35.06 7.32
N ILE A 618 6.64 33.96 6.61
CA ILE A 618 5.43 33.14 6.77
C ILE A 618 5.40 32.55 8.18
N LEU A 619 6.51 31.97 8.65
CA LEU A 619 6.62 31.38 9.98
C LEU A 619 6.46 32.45 11.07
N ARG A 620 7.07 33.63 10.93
CA ARG A 620 6.85 34.75 11.86
C ARG A 620 5.38 35.15 11.95
N ASN A 621 4.70 35.25 10.81
CA ASN A 621 3.29 35.60 10.77
C ASN A 621 2.41 34.53 11.44
N ALA A 622 2.72 33.26 11.22
CA ALA A 622 2.03 32.13 11.84
C ALA A 622 2.45 31.86 13.29
N LYS A 623 3.40 32.63 13.85
CA LYS A 623 4.02 32.39 15.17
C LYS A 623 4.64 31.00 15.31
N LEU A 624 5.20 30.49 14.23
CA LEU A 624 5.92 29.21 14.16
C LEU A 624 7.42 29.45 13.96
N ARG A 625 8.20 28.39 14.12
CA ARG A 625 9.62 28.33 13.78
C ARG A 625 9.94 27.00 13.14
N SER A 626 10.95 26.97 12.26
CA SER A 626 11.55 25.70 11.85
C SER A 626 12.26 25.09 13.06
N ARG A 627 12.23 23.77 13.17
CA ARG A 627 13.04 23.07 14.19
C ARG A 627 14.47 23.03 13.70
N GLU A 628 15.42 23.34 14.59
CA GLU A 628 16.86 23.15 14.34
C GLU A 628 17.23 21.67 14.46
N GLU A 629 16.69 21.00 15.48
CA GLU A 629 16.83 19.56 15.69
C GLU A 629 15.53 18.85 15.33
N HIS A 630 15.62 17.89 14.40
CA HIS A 630 14.47 17.10 13.98
C HIS A 630 14.23 15.91 14.90
N THR A 631 13.05 15.86 15.52
CA THR A 631 12.66 14.78 16.46
C THR A 631 11.61 13.82 15.88
N ILE A 632 11.23 13.97 14.61
CA ILE A 632 10.22 13.12 13.95
C ILE A 632 10.85 12.36 12.78
N VAL A 633 11.50 13.10 11.88
CA VAL A 633 12.27 12.53 10.76
C VAL A 633 13.74 12.88 10.99
N PRO A 634 14.66 11.91 11.02
CA PRO A 634 16.08 12.23 11.21
C PRO A 634 16.60 13.12 10.07
N HIS A 635 17.53 14.04 10.38
CA HIS A 635 18.11 14.98 9.40
C HIS A 635 18.90 14.25 8.30
N VAL A 636 19.49 13.10 8.61
CA VAL A 636 20.22 12.26 7.67
C VAL A 636 19.82 10.82 7.99
N CYS A 637 19.25 10.08 7.05
CA CYS A 637 19.28 8.62 7.16
C CYS A 637 20.76 8.25 7.14
N ASP A 638 21.25 7.47 8.10
CA ASP A 638 22.60 6.89 8.07
C ASP A 638 22.76 6.03 6.81
N LEU A 639 22.97 6.69 5.67
CA LEU A 639 23.40 6.07 4.45
C LEU A 639 24.83 5.66 4.72
N ILE A 640 25.04 4.35 4.70
CA ILE A 640 26.31 3.60 4.81
C ILE A 640 26.45 2.88 6.16
N GLY A 641 25.64 1.82 6.30
CA GLY A 641 26.10 0.55 6.83
C GLY A 641 26.13 -0.46 5.68
N VAL A 642 27.09 -0.32 4.76
CA VAL A 642 27.36 -1.34 3.74
C VAL A 642 28.28 -2.36 4.38
N ASP A 643 27.74 -3.53 4.69
CA ASP A 643 28.50 -4.77 4.89
C ASP A 643 28.46 -5.60 3.59
#